data_AF-A0A7X8VSQ6-F1
#
_entry.id   AF-A0A7X8VSQ6-F1
#
_cell.length_a   1.000
_cell.length_b   1.000
_cell.length_c   1.000
_cell.angle_alpha   90.00
_cell.angle_beta   90.00
_cell.angle_gamma   90.00
#
_symmetry.space_group_name_H-M   'P 1'
#
loop_
_entity.id
_entity.type
_entity.pdbx_description
1 polymer ?
#
loop_
_entity_poly.entity_id
_entity_poly.type
_entity_poly.pdbx_seq_one_letter_code
_entity_poly.pdbx_strand_id
1 'polypeptide(L)'
;MCKATDAGYKVIIVLGGLLNSLRDQTQKRIDSDFFGFCTKSKKEIGVAKFDNSRRPFSLTTSVEDFRKTTADRVQIDLNALNEPVVLVLKKNVTTLKNLRNWLAASNKRGLSNYPMLLIDDEADHASINTNKSDRNPTKINQGIRELLKMFPRNSYLGYTATPFANIFIGPENEHEMQDGEMYRDLFPRDFILSLDPPSNYVGPTTVFDDESETKVLREINDNEDLLPIIHDKDFVPHALPASLRKAINCFLLIKTIRELDGQKNKHHSMMINVSRFTDVQEQLKLLVSEYLKKHQQAIKNYAGLPVADALEESALLRELKEVWEEEFSSFDKGWSKRCFSWEEVQHQLNTSVSSIAVLSINNKSTDRLDYDDYPDGRSIIAVGGLGLSRGLTLEGLSVSYFLRNSIMYDTLLQMGRWFGYREGYKELCRIFMTVEAASWYGHISSAVEELREEFREMERIGLTPLEFGLKVRSHPTALIVTARNKMRDAEEFVSQIALEGRFAETSRLINDKTVFADNTHVMESAVKMANSEKTPERDPLGWLWKGVSLDVMEKVVADFKNAPDCLLTTKAPLMEYISWLKNEKGVTCCDVLLRGLCDGDDYTCAGYSFSPISRSLENRTFDGKRLTFIKRHIISRGDEAAGISQEKIEEIKAEYKSRNHQNKKVNVPDAEYRRFKKLHNCPPLLILVFAEVFPSVKEVQADGKKRRVRIGEGMIVPAYGISFPGDPSGNRRPEKTVTYTVNRVWLNENSEWQDDTDDMEEDEQ
;
A
#
# COMPACT_ATOMS: atom_id res chain seq x y z
N MET A 1 5.77 8.56 21.47
CA MET A 1 5.45 8.77 22.90
C MET A 1 6.42 9.73 23.56
N CYS A 2 7.73 9.45 23.61
CA CYS A 2 8.72 10.35 24.25
C CYS A 2 8.63 11.80 23.76
N LYS A 3 8.68 12.03 22.43
CA LYS A 3 8.51 13.37 21.85
C LYS A 3 7.21 14.07 22.27
N ALA A 4 6.12 13.34 22.44
CA ALA A 4 4.85 13.91 22.88
C ALA A 4 4.92 14.32 24.37
N THR A 5 5.52 13.48 25.21
CA THR A 5 5.77 13.83 26.61
C THR A 5 6.65 15.07 26.74
N ASP A 6 7.71 15.17 25.95
CA ASP A 6 8.60 16.35 25.93
C ASP A 6 7.87 17.61 25.43
N ALA A 7 6.94 17.45 24.48
CA ALA A 7 6.05 18.51 24.03
C ALA A 7 4.94 18.87 25.03
N GLY A 8 4.88 18.20 26.19
CA GLY A 8 3.96 18.50 27.28
C GLY A 8 2.64 17.72 27.27
N TYR A 9 2.50 16.67 26.45
CA TYR A 9 1.34 15.78 26.51
C TYR A 9 1.29 15.07 27.88
N LYS A 10 0.17 15.22 28.58
CA LYS A 10 -0.02 14.72 29.96
C LYS A 10 -0.79 13.41 30.01
N VAL A 11 -1.59 13.11 28.99
CA VAL A 11 -2.37 11.87 28.90
C VAL A 11 -2.03 11.20 27.59
N ILE A 12 -1.61 9.94 27.64
CA ILE A 12 -1.34 9.11 26.46
C ILE A 12 -2.21 7.86 26.57
N ILE A 13 -3.04 7.63 25.57
CA ILE A 13 -3.91 6.45 25.49
C ILE A 13 -3.47 5.67 24.26
N VAL A 14 -3.14 4.39 24.45
CA VAL A 14 -2.73 3.47 23.39
C VAL A 14 -3.81 2.41 23.26
N LEU A 15 -4.51 2.39 22.12
CA LEU A 15 -5.46 1.34 21.77
C LEU A 15 -4.69 0.24 21.04
N GLY A 16 -4.56 -0.93 21.66
CA GLY A 16 -4.04 -2.13 21.01
C GLY A 16 -5.11 -2.86 20.19
N GLY A 17 -4.89 -4.14 19.86
CA GLY A 17 -5.88 -4.92 19.11
C GLY A 17 -7.15 -5.32 19.87
N LEU A 18 -7.98 -6.14 19.21
CA LEU A 18 -9.20 -6.74 19.80
C LEU A 18 -8.90 -7.86 20.82
N LEU A 19 -7.69 -8.43 20.79
CA LEU A 19 -7.30 -9.55 21.67
C LEU A 19 -6.39 -9.04 22.78
N ASN A 20 -6.48 -9.67 23.96
CA ASN A 20 -5.61 -9.32 25.09
C ASN A 20 -4.13 -9.59 24.77
N SER A 21 -3.82 -10.60 23.96
CA SER A 21 -2.45 -10.90 23.54
C SER A 21 -1.76 -9.71 22.86
N LEU A 22 -2.45 -8.97 21.98
CA LEU A 22 -1.89 -7.77 21.35
C LEU A 22 -1.69 -6.65 22.37
N ARG A 23 -2.68 -6.45 23.24
CA ARG A 23 -2.63 -5.44 24.28
C ARG A 23 -1.48 -5.69 25.24
N ASP A 24 -1.29 -6.94 25.65
CA ASP A 24 -0.22 -7.40 26.53
C ASP A 24 1.14 -7.20 25.86
N GLN A 25 1.25 -7.53 24.57
CA GLN A 25 2.48 -7.29 23.81
C GLN A 25 2.83 -5.80 23.72
N THR A 26 1.83 -4.96 23.42
CA THR A 26 2.00 -3.49 23.36
C THR A 26 2.43 -2.93 24.71
N GLN A 27 1.79 -3.40 25.79
CA GLN A 27 2.17 -3.02 27.16
C GLN A 27 3.59 -3.45 27.48
N LYS A 28 4.01 -4.68 27.15
CA LYS A 28 5.39 -5.15 27.39
C LYS A 28 6.44 -4.26 26.71
N ARG A 29 6.17 -3.83 25.47
CA ARG A 29 7.05 -2.89 24.74
C ARG A 29 7.13 -1.54 25.45
N ILE A 30 5.99 -0.98 25.87
CA ILE A 30 5.95 0.29 26.61
C ILE A 30 6.64 0.16 27.99
N ASP A 31 6.44 -0.95 28.69
CA ASP A 31 7.07 -1.25 29.97
C ASP A 31 8.60 -1.24 29.87
N SER A 32 9.15 -1.87 28.81
CA SER A 32 10.58 -1.88 28.52
C SER A 32 11.10 -0.53 28.05
N ASP A 33 10.46 0.06 27.05
CA ASP A 33 11.06 1.10 26.21
C ASP A 33 10.65 2.51 26.64
N PHE A 34 9.62 2.65 27.48
CA PHE A 34 9.14 3.94 27.96
C PHE A 34 9.07 4.04 29.50
N PHE A 35 8.60 3.00 30.20
CA PHE A 35 8.54 3.03 31.67
C PHE A 35 9.83 2.60 32.35
N GLY A 36 10.60 1.70 31.72
CA GLY A 36 11.72 1.01 32.35
C GLY A 36 11.29 0.07 33.48
N PHE A 37 10.02 -0.35 33.52
CA PHE A 37 9.45 -1.12 34.62
C PHE A 37 8.38 -2.09 34.12
N CYS A 38 8.56 -3.37 34.44
CA CYS A 38 7.64 -4.43 34.08
C CYS A 38 6.42 -4.39 35.01
N THR A 39 5.27 -4.01 34.47
CA THR A 39 4.01 -3.97 35.23
C THR A 39 3.55 -5.36 35.68
N LYS A 40 3.95 -6.45 34.99
CA LYS A 40 3.70 -7.86 35.37
C LYS A 40 4.49 -8.27 36.61
N SER A 41 5.82 -8.21 36.49
CA SER A 41 6.76 -8.80 37.44
C SER A 41 7.18 -7.82 38.54
N LYS A 42 6.82 -6.54 38.39
CA LYS A 42 7.20 -5.43 39.26
C LYS A 42 8.71 -5.25 39.39
N LYS A 43 9.43 -5.44 38.27
CA LYS A 43 10.90 -5.32 38.20
C LYS A 43 11.31 -4.27 37.18
N GLU A 44 12.45 -3.63 37.42
CA GLU A 44 13.07 -2.72 36.46
C GLU A 44 13.59 -3.49 35.25
N ILE A 45 13.32 -2.98 34.05
CA ILE A 45 13.68 -3.58 32.76
C ILE A 45 14.00 -2.49 31.74
N GLY A 46 14.54 -2.87 30.57
CA GLY A 46 14.70 -1.96 29.43
C GLY A 46 15.43 -0.66 29.77
N VAL A 47 14.77 0.48 29.55
CA VAL A 47 15.39 1.81 29.68
C VAL A 47 15.84 2.17 31.11
N ALA A 48 15.30 1.50 32.14
CA ALA A 48 15.76 1.69 33.52
C ALA A 48 17.22 1.26 33.75
N LYS A 49 17.80 0.49 32.81
CA LYS A 49 19.25 0.20 32.81
C LYS A 49 20.11 1.44 32.55
N PHE A 50 19.55 2.49 31.96
CA PHE A 50 20.24 3.74 31.65
C PHE A 50 19.89 4.85 32.64
N ASP A 51 18.60 5.06 32.91
CA ASP A 51 18.11 6.03 33.90
C ASP A 51 16.76 5.59 34.47
N ASN A 52 16.58 5.75 35.77
CA ASN A 52 15.35 5.40 36.49
C ASN A 52 14.77 6.56 37.34
N SER A 53 15.30 7.78 37.13
CA SER A 53 14.99 9.00 37.88
C SER A 53 13.55 9.50 37.70
N ARG A 54 12.95 9.23 36.54
CA ARG A 54 11.58 9.64 36.18
C ARG A 54 10.80 8.44 35.67
N ARG A 55 9.55 8.30 36.11
CA ARG A 55 8.68 7.20 35.67
C ARG A 55 7.27 7.72 35.36
N PRO A 56 6.78 7.51 34.13
CA PRO A 56 5.39 7.73 33.78
C PRO A 56 4.44 6.91 34.67
N PHE A 57 3.24 7.44 34.90
CA PHE A 57 2.24 6.74 35.69
C PHE A 57 1.40 5.82 34.80
N SER A 58 1.34 4.52 35.10
CA SER A 58 0.49 3.57 34.37
C SER A 58 -0.77 3.22 35.15
N LEU A 59 -1.93 3.39 34.51
CA LEU A 59 -3.24 3.00 35.06
C LEU A 59 -3.69 1.60 34.60
N THR A 60 -2.89 0.94 33.76
CA THR A 60 -3.12 -0.41 33.23
C THR A 60 -1.91 -1.30 33.55
N THR A 61 -2.10 -2.61 33.64
CA THR A 61 -0.98 -3.56 33.86
C THR A 61 -1.00 -4.60 32.77
N SER A 62 0.13 -5.26 32.47
CA SER A 62 0.24 -6.34 31.44
C SER A 62 -0.69 -7.55 31.64
N VAL A 63 -1.51 -7.58 32.70
CA VAL A 63 -2.41 -8.69 33.04
C VAL A 63 -3.87 -8.23 33.11
N GLU A 64 -4.12 -7.00 33.56
CA GLU A 64 -5.48 -6.46 33.70
C GLU A 64 -5.69 -5.21 32.87
N ASP A 65 -6.73 -5.25 32.04
CA ASP A 65 -7.28 -4.10 31.32
C ASP A 65 -7.93 -3.10 32.28
N PHE A 66 -8.25 -1.90 31.81
CA PHE A 66 -8.82 -0.84 32.65
C PHE A 66 -10.10 -1.29 33.36
N ARG A 67 -10.03 -1.38 34.69
CA ARG A 67 -11.19 -1.60 35.57
C ARG A 67 -11.40 -0.38 36.46
N LYS A 68 -12.63 0.12 36.48
CA LYS A 68 -13.05 1.24 37.32
C LYS A 68 -12.69 1.04 38.80
N THR A 69 -12.84 -0.18 39.31
CA THR A 69 -12.48 -0.55 40.70
C THR A 69 -11.00 -0.38 41.03
N THR A 70 -10.11 -0.55 40.04
CA THR A 70 -8.67 -0.35 40.24
C THR A 70 -8.35 1.14 40.20
N ALA A 71 -8.95 1.89 39.28
CA ALA A 71 -8.74 3.34 39.15
C ALA A 71 -9.30 4.12 40.36
N ASP A 72 -10.46 3.73 40.88
CA ASP A 72 -11.08 4.35 42.06
C ASP A 72 -10.24 4.14 43.34
N ARG A 73 -9.39 3.09 43.39
CA ARG A 73 -8.47 2.84 44.51
C ARG A 73 -7.24 3.75 44.51
N VAL A 74 -6.87 4.33 43.36
CA VAL A 74 -5.64 5.13 43.25
C VAL A 74 -5.90 6.64 43.43
N GLN A 75 -7.17 7.10 43.48
CA GLN A 75 -7.57 8.51 43.69
C GLN A 75 -6.60 9.54 43.08
N ILE A 76 -6.23 9.34 41.81
CA ILE A 76 -5.25 10.20 41.15
C ILE A 76 -5.95 11.47 40.70
N ASP A 77 -5.59 12.58 41.33
CA ASP A 77 -5.78 13.89 40.72
C ASP A 77 -4.71 14.09 39.64
N LEU A 78 -5.13 14.18 38.37
CA LEU A 78 -4.24 14.47 37.26
C LEU A 78 -3.47 15.80 37.47
N ASN A 79 -4.00 16.73 38.28
CA ASN A 79 -3.34 17.99 38.60
C ASN A 79 -2.09 17.81 39.49
N ALA A 80 -1.97 16.70 40.21
CA ALA A 80 -0.86 16.44 41.13
C ALA A 80 0.33 15.71 40.47
N LEU A 81 0.19 15.28 39.21
CA LEU A 81 1.20 14.51 38.50
C LEU A 81 2.08 15.38 37.61
N ASN A 82 3.39 15.41 37.91
CA ASN A 82 4.39 16.01 37.03
C ASN A 82 4.65 15.14 35.78
N GLU A 83 4.53 13.83 35.92
CA GLU A 83 4.78 12.83 34.87
C GLU A 83 3.51 12.46 34.09
N PRO A 84 3.63 12.03 32.81
CA PRO A 84 2.47 11.70 32.00
C PRO A 84 1.77 10.43 32.49
N VAL A 85 0.45 10.39 32.31
CA VAL A 85 -0.38 9.20 32.53
C VAL A 85 -0.51 8.42 31.23
N VAL A 86 -0.22 7.12 31.28
CA VAL A 86 -0.29 6.23 30.12
C VAL A 86 -1.28 5.09 30.37
N LEU A 87 -2.19 4.87 29.41
CA LEU A 87 -3.16 3.78 29.42
C LEU A 87 -3.00 2.91 28.17
N VAL A 88 -2.84 1.61 28.33
CA VAL A 88 -2.79 0.65 27.21
C VAL A 88 -4.04 -0.23 27.26
N LEU A 89 -4.93 -0.05 26.30
CA LEU A 89 -6.30 -0.55 26.34
C LEU A 89 -6.57 -1.49 25.19
N LYS A 90 -7.45 -2.47 25.45
CA LYS A 90 -8.03 -3.28 24.38
C LYS A 90 -9.07 -2.45 23.63
N LYS A 91 -9.14 -2.59 22.29
CA LYS A 91 -10.23 -2.05 21.47
C LYS A 91 -11.54 -2.78 21.78
N ASN A 92 -12.22 -2.38 22.84
CA ASN A 92 -13.47 -3.00 23.27
C ASN A 92 -14.45 -1.95 23.78
N VAL A 93 -15.73 -2.13 23.41
CA VAL A 93 -16.82 -1.22 23.76
C VAL A 93 -16.91 -1.01 25.28
N THR A 94 -16.79 -2.08 26.06
CA THR A 94 -16.88 -2.02 27.52
C THR A 94 -15.68 -1.28 28.12
N THR A 95 -14.46 -1.56 27.64
CA THR A 95 -13.24 -0.90 28.11
C THR A 95 -13.29 0.61 27.83
N LEU A 96 -13.65 1.01 26.61
CA LEU A 96 -13.79 2.43 26.24
C LEU A 96 -14.89 3.12 27.06
N LYS A 97 -16.04 2.46 27.25
CA LYS A 97 -17.13 2.99 28.09
C LYS A 97 -16.68 3.19 29.54
N ASN A 98 -15.95 2.22 30.12
CA ASN A 98 -15.45 2.30 31.49
C ASN A 98 -14.47 3.45 31.65
N LEU A 99 -13.54 3.62 30.71
CA LEU A 99 -12.59 4.73 30.73
C LEU A 99 -13.31 6.08 30.67
N ARG A 100 -14.22 6.25 29.72
CA ARG A 100 -15.00 7.49 29.58
C ARG A 100 -15.79 7.83 30.84
N ASN A 101 -16.46 6.84 31.42
CA ASN A 101 -17.20 7.03 32.68
C ASN A 101 -16.28 7.46 33.82
N TRP A 102 -15.08 6.89 33.90
CA TRP A 102 -14.09 7.26 34.91
C TRP A 102 -13.53 8.67 34.69
N LEU A 103 -13.19 9.03 33.45
CA LEU A 103 -12.72 10.37 33.09
C LEU A 103 -13.79 11.43 33.39
N ALA A 104 -15.06 11.16 33.06
CA ALA A 104 -16.18 12.05 33.31
C ALA A 104 -16.50 12.19 34.81
N ALA A 105 -16.36 11.11 35.59
CA ALA A 105 -16.60 11.13 37.04
C ALA A 105 -15.48 11.86 37.80
N SER A 106 -14.22 11.62 37.43
CA SER A 106 -13.04 12.07 38.19
C SER A 106 -12.60 13.49 37.82
N ASN A 107 -12.90 13.99 36.61
CA ASN A 107 -12.34 15.24 36.09
C ASN A 107 -13.39 16.28 35.68
N LYS A 108 -14.47 16.45 36.47
CA LYS A 108 -15.58 17.40 36.22
C LYS A 108 -15.18 18.88 36.02
N ARG A 109 -13.92 19.26 36.26
CA ARG A 109 -13.42 20.66 36.14
C ARG A 109 -12.07 20.81 35.42
N GLY A 110 -11.49 19.77 34.80
CA GLY A 110 -10.05 19.81 34.42
C GLY A 110 -9.65 19.28 33.04
N LEU A 111 -10.43 18.41 32.38
CA LEU A 111 -9.99 17.76 31.11
C LEU A 111 -9.66 18.75 29.99
N SER A 112 -10.26 19.94 30.01
CA SER A 112 -10.00 21.03 29.06
C SER A 112 -8.56 21.51 29.03
N ASN A 113 -7.79 21.31 30.11
CA ASN A 113 -6.43 21.81 30.25
C ASN A 113 -5.36 20.78 29.85
N TYR A 114 -5.75 19.53 29.58
CA TYR A 114 -4.79 18.44 29.35
C TYR A 114 -4.65 18.09 27.87
N PRO A 115 -3.47 18.29 27.27
CA PRO A 115 -3.17 17.74 25.96
C PRO A 115 -3.12 16.21 26.03
N MET A 116 -3.95 15.55 25.21
CA MET A 116 -4.08 14.10 25.15
C MET A 116 -3.62 13.56 23.79
N LEU A 117 -2.85 12.48 23.81
CA LEU A 117 -2.45 11.74 22.62
C LEU A 117 -3.15 10.38 22.61
N LEU A 118 -3.96 10.13 21.58
CA LEU A 118 -4.55 8.83 21.31
C LEU A 118 -3.78 8.15 20.19
N ILE A 119 -3.09 7.06 20.52
CA ILE A 119 -2.42 6.19 19.55
C ILE A 119 -3.32 4.99 19.30
N ASP A 120 -3.62 4.75 18.03
CA ASP A 120 -4.48 3.67 17.59
C ASP A 120 -3.66 2.66 16.77
N ASP A 121 -3.21 1.59 17.43
CA ASP A 121 -2.42 0.53 16.80
C ASP A 121 -3.33 -0.46 16.07
N GLU A 122 -2.99 -0.84 14.83
CA GLU A 122 -3.89 -1.50 13.87
C GLU A 122 -5.13 -0.64 13.57
N ALA A 123 -4.95 0.66 13.28
CA ALA A 123 -6.03 1.62 13.05
C ALA A 123 -6.99 1.26 11.89
N ASP A 124 -6.57 0.38 10.98
CA ASP A 124 -7.38 -0.18 9.89
C ASP A 124 -8.40 -1.23 10.38
N HIS A 125 -8.30 -1.66 11.64
CA HIS A 125 -9.10 -2.72 12.23
C HIS A 125 -9.87 -2.25 13.47
N ALA A 126 -11.18 -2.52 13.46
CA ALA A 126 -12.18 -2.17 14.49
C ALA A 126 -12.45 -0.66 14.71
N SER A 127 -11.47 0.21 14.47
CA SER A 127 -11.62 1.67 14.60
C SER A 127 -12.40 2.29 13.43
N ILE A 128 -12.32 1.70 12.25
CA ILE A 128 -13.05 2.16 11.04
C ILE A 128 -14.57 2.01 11.25
N ASN A 129 -15.34 3.04 10.88
CA ASN A 129 -16.79 2.93 10.82
C ASN A 129 -17.19 2.03 9.64
N THR A 130 -17.96 0.98 9.90
CA THR A 130 -18.48 0.07 8.87
C THR A 130 -20.00 0.16 8.69
N ASN A 131 -20.65 1.05 9.43
CA ASN A 131 -22.06 1.36 9.26
C ASN A 131 -22.21 2.44 8.18
N LYS A 132 -23.39 2.49 7.55
CA LYS A 132 -23.74 3.55 6.60
C LYS A 132 -23.84 4.91 7.33
N SER A 133 -23.58 6.01 6.63
CA SER A 133 -23.74 7.39 7.11
C SER A 133 -25.15 7.73 7.62
N ASP A 134 -26.19 7.04 7.16
CA ASP A 134 -27.58 7.17 7.66
C ASP A 134 -27.83 6.43 8.99
N ARG A 135 -26.82 5.73 9.53
CA ARG A 135 -26.89 4.97 10.78
C ARG A 135 -25.83 5.45 11.76
N ASN A 136 -26.12 5.21 13.04
CA ASN A 136 -25.14 5.45 14.10
C ASN A 136 -23.82 4.72 13.80
N PRO A 137 -22.65 5.34 14.06
CA PRO A 137 -21.35 4.70 13.86
C PRO A 137 -21.21 3.37 14.62
N THR A 138 -20.26 2.53 14.22
CA THR A 138 -19.95 1.31 14.97
C THR A 138 -19.58 1.66 16.42
N LYS A 139 -19.91 0.78 17.37
CA LYS A 139 -19.77 1.10 18.81
C LYS A 139 -18.34 1.40 19.25
N ILE A 140 -17.34 0.80 18.60
CA ILE A 140 -15.93 1.09 18.89
C ILE A 140 -15.54 2.45 18.29
N ASN A 141 -15.84 2.70 17.01
CA ASN A 141 -15.60 3.98 16.37
C ASN A 141 -16.28 5.13 17.14
N GLN A 142 -17.56 4.98 17.49
CA GLN A 142 -18.31 5.92 18.34
C GLN A 142 -17.58 6.19 19.66
N GLY A 143 -17.16 5.13 20.36
CA GLY A 143 -16.44 5.25 21.63
C GLY A 143 -15.10 5.99 21.52
N ILE A 144 -14.39 5.84 20.40
CA ILE A 144 -13.14 6.58 20.10
C ILE A 144 -13.45 8.06 19.84
N ARG A 145 -14.42 8.36 18.98
CA ARG A 145 -14.82 9.74 18.67
C ARG A 145 -15.29 10.49 19.94
N GLU A 146 -16.09 9.83 20.77
CA GLU A 146 -16.55 10.38 22.05
C GLU A 146 -15.40 10.61 23.04
N LEU A 147 -14.38 9.74 23.05
CA LEU A 147 -13.19 9.91 23.89
C LEU A 147 -12.34 11.11 23.44
N LEU A 148 -12.12 11.27 22.13
CA LEU A 148 -11.41 12.44 21.57
C LEU A 148 -12.15 13.74 21.92
N LYS A 149 -13.49 13.74 21.84
CA LYS A 149 -14.33 14.90 22.19
C LYS A 149 -14.19 15.35 23.65
N MET A 150 -13.88 14.45 24.57
CA MET A 150 -13.68 14.81 25.99
C MET A 150 -12.45 15.71 26.23
N PHE A 151 -11.52 15.77 25.29
CA PHE A 151 -10.29 16.55 25.37
C PHE A 151 -10.24 17.62 24.27
N PRO A 152 -10.47 18.91 24.59
CA PRO A 152 -10.37 20.01 23.61
C PRO A 152 -9.00 20.10 22.91
N ARG A 153 -7.93 19.66 23.59
CA ARG A 153 -6.58 19.55 23.04
C ARG A 153 -6.25 18.06 22.90
N ASN A 154 -6.49 17.50 21.73
CA ASN A 154 -6.19 16.10 21.44
C ASN A 154 -5.43 15.95 20.13
N SER A 155 -4.69 14.84 20.01
CA SER A 155 -4.11 14.37 18.75
C SER A 155 -4.42 12.89 18.60
N TYR A 156 -4.91 12.50 17.42
CA TYR A 156 -5.14 11.11 17.04
C TYR A 156 -4.03 10.67 16.09
N LEU A 157 -3.39 9.55 16.41
CA LEU A 157 -2.36 8.94 15.58
C LEU A 157 -2.77 7.50 15.26
N GLY A 158 -3.26 7.30 14.04
CA GLY A 158 -3.47 5.95 13.50
C GLY A 158 -2.15 5.33 13.07
N TYR A 159 -1.82 4.15 13.59
CA TYR A 159 -0.63 3.39 13.25
C TYR A 159 -1.03 2.04 12.67
N THR A 160 -0.65 1.77 11.43
CA THR A 160 -0.97 0.50 10.75
C THR A 160 0.04 0.16 9.66
N ALA A 161 0.19 -1.13 9.38
CA ALA A 161 0.93 -1.63 8.24
C ALA A 161 0.13 -1.55 6.92
N THR A 162 -1.21 -1.42 6.99
CA THR A 162 -2.11 -1.47 5.84
C THR A 162 -3.13 -0.34 5.93
N PRO A 163 -2.80 0.88 5.45
CA PRO A 163 -3.64 2.07 5.63
C PRO A 163 -4.84 2.12 4.66
N PHE A 164 -5.11 1.06 3.90
CA PHE A 164 -6.12 1.05 2.85
C PHE A 164 -7.50 1.49 3.36
N ALA A 165 -8.01 0.88 4.43
CA ALA A 165 -9.31 1.28 4.98
C ALA A 165 -9.32 2.72 5.53
N ASN A 166 -8.19 3.23 6.01
CA ASN A 166 -8.10 4.57 6.60
C ASN A 166 -8.17 5.67 5.53
N ILE A 167 -7.52 5.48 4.38
CA ILE A 167 -7.50 6.48 3.29
C ILE A 167 -8.85 6.58 2.55
N PHE A 168 -9.72 5.57 2.70
CA PHE A 168 -11.07 5.54 2.12
C PHE A 168 -12.16 6.03 3.08
N ILE A 169 -11.82 6.50 4.29
CA ILE A 169 -12.80 7.20 5.13
C ILE A 169 -13.18 8.51 4.43
N GLY A 170 -14.47 8.80 4.28
CA GLY A 170 -14.94 10.04 3.66
C GLY A 170 -14.58 11.27 4.50
N PRO A 171 -13.94 12.32 3.94
CA PRO A 171 -13.63 13.55 4.66
C PRO A 171 -14.89 14.37 4.97
N GLU A 172 -15.95 14.22 4.17
CA GLU A 172 -17.24 14.89 4.36
C GLU A 172 -18.02 14.42 5.60
N ASN A 173 -17.66 13.26 6.17
CA ASN A 173 -18.14 12.81 7.48
C ASN A 173 -17.56 13.63 8.65
N GLU A 174 -16.73 14.65 8.38
CA GLU A 174 -16.29 15.63 9.36
C GLU A 174 -17.42 16.49 9.95
N HIS A 175 -18.58 16.54 9.26
CA HIS A 175 -19.76 17.29 9.67
C HIS A 175 -20.96 16.42 10.05
N GLU A 176 -20.77 15.12 10.32
CA GLU A 176 -21.87 14.25 10.79
C GLU A 176 -22.49 14.83 12.07
N MET A 177 -23.78 15.18 12.00
CA MET A 177 -24.57 15.58 13.16
C MET A 177 -25.27 14.36 13.74
N GLN A 178 -24.94 14.00 14.97
CA GLN A 178 -25.69 13.00 15.74
C GLN A 178 -26.28 13.69 16.97
N ASP A 179 -27.59 13.56 17.18
CA ASP A 179 -28.33 14.20 18.28
C ASP A 179 -28.10 15.73 18.39
N GLY A 180 -27.88 16.41 17.26
CA GLY A 180 -27.62 17.86 17.20
C GLY A 180 -26.17 18.27 17.49
N GLU A 181 -25.24 17.32 17.60
CA GLU A 181 -23.81 17.59 17.83
C GLU A 181 -22.92 17.11 16.67
N MET A 182 -21.96 17.95 16.26
CA MET A 182 -20.96 17.63 15.23
C MET A 182 -19.94 16.62 15.76
N TYR A 183 -19.77 15.50 15.07
CA TYR A 183 -18.75 14.48 15.35
C TYR A 183 -17.79 14.32 14.18
N ARG A 184 -16.50 14.47 14.45
CA ARG A 184 -15.44 14.26 13.45
C ARG A 184 -15.08 12.77 13.38
N ASP A 185 -15.00 12.23 12.16
CA ASP A 185 -14.50 10.87 11.93
C ASP A 185 -12.96 10.79 12.04
N LEU A 186 -12.42 9.59 11.82
CA LEU A 186 -11.00 9.23 11.98
C LEU A 186 -10.20 9.29 10.67
N PHE A 187 -10.66 10.06 9.66
CA PHE A 187 -9.90 10.31 8.44
C PHE A 187 -8.55 10.97 8.78
N PRO A 188 -7.41 10.51 8.20
CA PRO A 188 -6.07 11.05 8.48
C PRO A 188 -5.86 12.42 7.83
N ARG A 189 -6.67 13.42 8.18
CA ARG A 189 -6.74 14.73 7.50
C ARG A 189 -5.44 15.55 7.50
N ASP A 190 -4.60 15.39 8.53
CA ASP A 190 -3.48 16.29 8.79
C ASP A 190 -2.20 15.81 8.09
N PHE A 191 -1.90 14.51 8.13
CA PHE A 191 -0.73 13.91 7.48
C PHE A 191 -0.86 12.38 7.36
N ILE A 192 -0.12 11.81 6.41
CA ILE A 192 0.23 10.38 6.36
C ILE A 192 1.74 10.31 6.20
N LEU A 193 2.41 9.54 7.06
CA LEU A 193 3.85 9.33 7.00
C LEU A 193 4.13 7.86 6.73
N SER A 194 4.81 7.57 5.62
CA SER A 194 5.32 6.22 5.35
C SER A 194 6.69 6.06 6.01
N LEU A 195 6.86 5.01 6.81
CA LEU A 195 8.15 4.67 7.40
C LEU A 195 8.90 3.74 6.45
N ASP A 196 10.09 4.16 6.01
CA ASP A 196 10.96 3.32 5.19
C ASP A 196 11.54 2.17 6.03
N PRO A 197 11.50 0.93 5.52
CA PRO A 197 12.11 -0.20 6.20
C PRO A 197 13.64 -0.05 6.19
N PRO A 198 14.33 -0.39 7.29
CA PRO A 198 15.79 -0.48 7.28
C PRO A 198 16.25 -1.65 6.40
N SER A 199 17.52 -1.65 5.98
CA SER A 199 18.11 -2.64 5.07
C SER A 199 18.09 -4.09 5.58
N ASN A 200 17.87 -4.29 6.88
CA ASN A 200 17.77 -5.61 7.52
C ASN A 200 16.32 -6.12 7.70
N TYR A 201 15.33 -5.40 7.17
CA TYR A 201 13.93 -5.81 7.14
C TYR A 201 13.61 -6.61 5.87
N VAL A 202 13.01 -7.79 6.01
CA VAL A 202 12.54 -8.59 4.87
C VAL A 202 11.12 -8.15 4.52
N GLY A 203 10.99 -7.49 3.37
CA GLY A 203 9.72 -6.97 2.87
C GLY A 203 9.09 -7.80 1.75
N PRO A 204 7.90 -7.41 1.28
CA PRO A 204 7.23 -8.01 0.14
C PRO A 204 8.08 -8.06 -1.13
N THR A 205 8.75 -6.97 -1.50
CA THR A 205 9.65 -6.92 -2.67
C THR A 205 10.79 -7.93 -2.57
N THR A 206 11.40 -8.11 -1.40
CA THR A 206 12.46 -9.12 -1.20
C THR A 206 11.98 -10.56 -1.44
N VAL A 207 10.69 -10.84 -1.22
CA VAL A 207 10.13 -12.20 -1.26
C VAL A 207 9.50 -12.52 -2.61
N PHE A 208 8.79 -11.57 -3.22
CA PHE A 208 7.91 -11.81 -4.38
C PHE A 208 8.39 -11.17 -5.68
N ASP A 209 9.52 -10.44 -5.66
CA ASP A 209 10.12 -9.91 -6.88
C ASP A 209 10.92 -11.02 -7.59
N ASP A 210 10.70 -11.15 -8.90
CA ASP A 210 11.34 -12.17 -9.74
C ASP A 210 12.86 -11.95 -9.86
N GLU A 211 13.32 -10.72 -9.63
CA GLU A 211 14.74 -10.34 -9.61
C GLU A 211 15.41 -10.55 -8.23
N SER A 212 14.69 -11.05 -7.22
CA SER A 212 15.24 -11.26 -5.88
C SER A 212 16.38 -12.29 -5.88
N GLU A 213 17.54 -11.90 -5.34
CA GLU A 213 18.67 -12.80 -5.08
C GLU A 213 18.31 -13.92 -4.09
N THR A 214 17.31 -13.71 -3.22
CA THR A 214 16.94 -14.66 -2.17
C THR A 214 15.71 -15.50 -2.56
N LYS A 215 15.94 -16.69 -3.11
CA LYS A 215 14.86 -17.63 -3.48
C LYS A 215 14.26 -18.36 -2.26
N VAL A 216 13.47 -17.65 -1.45
CA VAL A 216 12.79 -18.21 -0.26
C VAL A 216 11.45 -18.90 -0.56
N LEU A 217 10.83 -18.62 -1.71
CA LEU A 217 9.52 -19.15 -2.10
C LEU A 217 9.62 -20.60 -2.61
N ARG A 218 8.69 -21.45 -2.18
CA ARG A 218 8.50 -22.82 -2.67
C ARG A 218 7.04 -23.02 -3.06
N GLU A 219 6.83 -23.54 -4.25
CA GLU A 219 5.49 -23.80 -4.76
C GLU A 219 4.85 -25.00 -4.06
N ILE A 220 3.56 -24.88 -3.74
CA ILE A 220 2.71 -25.99 -3.32
C ILE A 220 1.79 -26.38 -4.48
N ASN A 221 1.89 -27.63 -4.93
CA ASN A 221 1.09 -28.20 -6.02
C ASN A 221 0.52 -29.60 -5.70
N ASP A 222 0.72 -30.10 -4.48
CA ASP A 222 0.36 -31.45 -4.03
C ASP A 222 -0.67 -31.46 -2.89
N ASN A 223 -1.27 -30.30 -2.59
CA ASN A 223 -2.17 -30.17 -1.45
C ASN A 223 -3.59 -30.68 -1.71
N GLU A 224 -4.12 -30.57 -2.92
CA GLU A 224 -5.58 -30.70 -3.14
C GLU A 224 -6.19 -32.03 -2.67
N ASP A 225 -5.48 -33.15 -2.87
CA ASP A 225 -5.99 -34.48 -2.50
C ASP A 225 -6.00 -34.72 -0.97
N LEU A 226 -5.15 -34.02 -0.22
CA LEU A 226 -4.90 -34.28 1.21
C LEU A 226 -5.31 -33.12 2.11
N LEU A 227 -5.24 -31.90 1.60
CA LEU A 227 -5.51 -30.61 2.23
C LEU A 227 -6.08 -29.65 1.16
N PRO A 228 -7.32 -29.87 0.67
CA PRO A 228 -7.95 -28.98 -0.30
C PRO A 228 -8.12 -27.58 0.28
N ILE A 229 -7.92 -26.55 -0.54
CA ILE A 229 -8.07 -25.15 -0.11
C ILE A 229 -9.50 -24.87 0.35
N ILE A 230 -10.47 -25.45 -0.36
CA ILE A 230 -11.90 -25.34 -0.05
C ILE A 230 -12.36 -26.64 0.61
N HIS A 231 -12.67 -26.56 1.90
CA HIS A 231 -13.22 -27.67 2.67
C HIS A 231 -14.24 -27.16 3.70
N ASP A 232 -15.04 -28.07 4.26
CA ASP A 232 -15.95 -27.78 5.36
C ASP A 232 -15.29 -28.00 6.73
N LYS A 233 -16.06 -27.79 7.80
CA LYS A 233 -15.57 -27.92 9.18
C LYS A 233 -15.35 -29.38 9.62
N ASP A 234 -15.96 -30.33 8.92
CA ASP A 234 -16.01 -31.75 9.26
C ASP A 234 -14.95 -32.55 8.49
N PHE A 235 -14.22 -31.91 7.58
CA PHE A 235 -13.05 -32.44 6.88
C PHE A 235 -11.99 -32.97 7.86
N VAL A 236 -11.50 -34.19 7.60
CA VAL A 236 -10.46 -34.83 8.41
C VAL A 236 -9.24 -35.08 7.53
N PRO A 237 -8.10 -34.40 7.78
CA PRO A 237 -6.87 -34.71 7.08
C PRO A 237 -6.37 -36.10 7.50
N HIS A 238 -6.06 -36.96 6.52
CA HIS A 238 -5.57 -38.32 6.78
C HIS A 238 -4.06 -38.47 6.64
N ALA A 239 -3.41 -37.57 5.88
CA ALA A 239 -1.97 -37.56 5.70
C ALA A 239 -1.45 -36.13 5.45
N LEU A 240 -0.14 -35.94 5.64
CA LEU A 240 0.53 -34.69 5.28
C LEU A 240 0.96 -34.73 3.81
N PRO A 241 0.73 -33.66 3.01
CA PRO A 241 1.34 -33.51 1.68
C PRO A 241 2.87 -33.60 1.73
N ALA A 242 3.48 -33.98 0.60
CA ALA A 242 4.93 -34.05 0.47
C ALA A 242 5.58 -32.67 0.67
N SER A 243 4.96 -31.61 0.15
CA SER A 243 5.41 -30.23 0.37
C SER A 243 5.40 -29.83 1.85
N LEU A 244 4.39 -30.26 2.62
CA LEU A 244 4.31 -30.00 4.05
C LEU A 244 5.36 -30.81 4.84
N ARG A 245 5.61 -32.06 4.47
CA ARG A 245 6.72 -32.86 5.03
C ARG A 245 8.07 -32.20 4.77
N LYS A 246 8.33 -31.77 3.52
CA LYS A 246 9.51 -31.01 3.14
C LYS A 246 9.64 -29.72 3.96
N ALA A 247 8.56 -28.98 4.17
CA ALA A 247 8.58 -27.76 4.98
C ALA A 247 8.97 -28.03 6.44
N ILE A 248 8.46 -29.11 7.05
CA ILE A 248 8.87 -29.53 8.40
C ILE A 248 10.36 -29.88 8.41
N ASN A 249 10.84 -30.63 7.42
CA ASN A 249 12.25 -31.02 7.32
C ASN A 249 13.17 -29.79 7.16
N CYS A 250 12.78 -28.82 6.34
CA CYS A 250 13.46 -27.52 6.27
C CYS A 250 13.55 -26.86 7.65
N PHE A 251 12.47 -26.86 8.44
CA PHE A 251 12.48 -26.25 9.77
C PHE A 251 13.47 -26.94 10.72
N LEU A 252 13.54 -28.28 10.69
CA LEU A 252 14.50 -29.05 11.50
C LEU A 252 15.94 -28.69 11.15
N LEU A 253 16.24 -28.59 9.85
CA LEU A 253 17.56 -28.22 9.35
C LEU A 253 17.89 -26.76 9.69
N ILE A 254 16.99 -25.82 9.41
CA ILE A 254 17.20 -24.40 9.67
C ILE A 254 17.49 -24.14 11.15
N LYS A 255 16.74 -24.76 12.07
CA LYS A 255 17.03 -24.64 13.50
C LYS A 255 18.46 -25.08 13.80
N THR A 256 18.83 -26.27 13.32
CA THR A 256 20.15 -26.87 13.53
C THR A 256 21.27 -25.98 13.01
N ILE A 257 21.13 -25.46 11.79
CA ILE A 257 22.09 -24.56 11.15
C ILE A 257 22.18 -23.23 11.93
N ARG A 258 21.05 -22.65 12.35
CA ARG A 258 21.04 -21.43 13.18
C ARG A 258 21.73 -21.63 14.53
N GLU A 259 21.57 -22.78 15.17
CA GLU A 259 22.29 -23.09 16.41
C GLU A 259 23.80 -23.22 16.19
N LEU A 260 24.21 -23.88 15.11
CA LEU A 260 25.61 -23.98 14.71
C LEU A 260 26.24 -22.61 14.40
N ASP A 261 25.44 -21.65 13.96
CA ASP A 261 25.83 -20.25 13.73
C ASP A 261 25.65 -19.36 14.98
N GLY A 262 25.50 -19.95 16.17
CA GLY A 262 25.52 -19.24 17.46
C GLY A 262 24.16 -18.73 17.95
N GLN A 263 23.06 -19.07 17.29
CA GLN A 263 21.70 -18.65 17.71
C GLN A 263 21.00 -19.70 18.61
N LYS A 264 21.76 -20.39 19.47
CA LYS A 264 21.24 -21.44 20.35
C LYS A 264 20.18 -20.94 21.35
N ASN A 265 20.39 -19.75 21.92
CA ASN A 265 19.49 -19.17 22.91
C ASN A 265 18.42 -18.25 22.29
N LYS A 266 18.15 -18.39 21.00
CA LYS A 266 17.13 -17.61 20.28
C LYS A 266 15.86 -18.44 20.09
N HIS A 267 14.73 -17.77 19.91
CA HIS A 267 13.50 -18.45 19.52
C HIS A 267 13.58 -18.97 18.07
N HIS A 268 12.89 -20.09 17.82
CA HIS A 268 12.79 -20.74 16.52
C HIS A 268 11.33 -21.12 16.30
N SER A 269 10.71 -20.64 15.23
CA SER A 269 9.32 -20.99 14.95
C SER A 269 9.06 -21.31 13.50
N MET A 270 8.08 -22.21 13.32
CA MET A 270 7.44 -22.52 12.05
C MET A 270 5.95 -22.23 12.15
N MET A 271 5.35 -21.73 11.07
CA MET A 271 3.91 -21.47 10.98
C MET A 271 3.26 -22.40 9.96
N ILE A 272 2.16 -23.06 10.33
CA ILE A 272 1.29 -23.82 9.44
C ILE A 272 -0.10 -23.19 9.47
N ASN A 273 -0.50 -22.57 8.37
CA ASN A 273 -1.78 -21.89 8.21
C ASN A 273 -2.53 -22.40 6.98
N VAL A 274 -3.34 -23.45 7.20
CA VAL A 274 -4.01 -24.17 6.11
C VAL A 274 -5.53 -24.22 6.22
N SER A 275 -6.10 -24.01 7.41
CA SER A 275 -7.55 -24.06 7.61
C SER A 275 -8.03 -22.97 8.56
N ARG A 276 -9.24 -22.46 8.31
CA ARG A 276 -9.95 -21.57 9.24
C ARG A 276 -10.64 -22.32 10.38
N PHE A 277 -10.85 -23.63 10.25
CA PHE A 277 -11.62 -24.42 11.21
C PHE A 277 -10.72 -24.99 12.29
N THR A 278 -11.07 -24.73 13.55
CA THR A 278 -10.30 -25.19 14.71
C THR A 278 -10.19 -26.71 14.77
N ASP A 279 -11.24 -27.43 14.42
CA ASP A 279 -11.24 -28.89 14.54
C ASP A 279 -10.28 -29.55 13.52
N VAL A 280 -10.22 -29.02 12.29
CA VAL A 280 -9.21 -29.40 11.27
C VAL A 280 -7.79 -29.08 11.74
N GLN A 281 -7.58 -27.93 12.40
CA GLN A 281 -6.27 -27.54 12.93
C GLN A 281 -5.76 -28.52 14.01
N GLU A 282 -6.64 -29.01 14.88
CA GLU A 282 -6.26 -29.99 15.91
C GLU A 282 -5.90 -31.35 15.29
N GLN A 283 -6.65 -31.81 14.29
CA GLN A 283 -6.30 -33.04 13.56
C GLN A 283 -4.94 -32.92 12.86
N LEU A 284 -4.68 -31.77 12.22
CA LEU A 284 -3.40 -31.52 11.59
C LEU A 284 -2.25 -31.46 12.61
N LYS A 285 -2.47 -30.86 13.78
CA LYS A 285 -1.49 -30.88 14.89
C LYS A 285 -1.11 -32.31 15.28
N LEU A 286 -2.06 -33.24 15.31
CA LEU A 286 -1.77 -34.65 15.61
C LEU A 286 -0.84 -35.27 14.54
N LEU A 287 -1.17 -35.10 13.26
CA LEU A 287 -0.34 -35.60 12.15
C LEU A 287 1.07 -35.01 12.15
N VAL A 288 1.19 -33.69 12.35
CA VAL A 288 2.49 -33.00 12.43
C VAL A 288 3.29 -33.48 13.65
N SER A 289 2.61 -33.67 14.80
CA SER A 289 3.26 -34.18 16.02
C SER A 289 3.76 -35.62 15.84
N GLU A 290 3.01 -36.47 15.15
CA GLU A 290 3.42 -37.83 14.85
C GLU A 290 4.65 -37.85 13.93
N TYR A 291 4.62 -37.05 12.86
CA TYR A 291 5.75 -36.92 11.93
C TYR A 291 7.01 -36.40 12.62
N LEU A 292 6.89 -35.36 13.46
CA LEU A 292 8.00 -34.83 14.26
C LEU A 292 8.56 -35.88 15.23
N LYS A 293 7.70 -36.63 15.94
CA LYS A 293 8.14 -37.67 16.87
C LYS A 293 8.92 -38.78 16.17
N LYS A 294 8.50 -39.18 14.97
CA LYS A 294 9.25 -40.16 14.14
C LYS A 294 10.65 -39.65 13.81
N HIS A 295 10.79 -38.37 13.42
CA HIS A 295 12.09 -37.75 13.18
C HIS A 295 12.94 -37.66 14.45
N GLN A 296 12.37 -37.20 15.56
CA GLN A 296 13.07 -37.11 16.85
C GLN A 296 13.63 -38.48 17.27
N GLN A 297 12.85 -39.56 17.12
CA GLN A 297 13.29 -40.90 17.48
C GLN A 297 14.39 -41.42 16.54
N ALA A 298 14.24 -41.24 15.23
CA ALA A 298 15.25 -41.65 14.26
C ALA A 298 16.57 -40.88 14.46
N ILE A 299 16.51 -39.55 14.61
CA ILE A 299 17.68 -38.72 14.89
C ILE A 299 18.37 -39.16 16.19
N LYS A 300 17.60 -39.40 17.26
CA LYS A 300 18.15 -39.85 18.54
C LYS A 300 18.89 -41.19 18.42
N ASN A 301 18.40 -42.09 17.59
CA ASN A 301 18.97 -43.44 17.43
C ASN A 301 20.18 -43.47 16.49
N TYR A 302 20.16 -42.68 15.41
CA TYR A 302 21.08 -42.87 14.28
C TYR A 302 21.99 -41.68 13.99
N ALA A 303 21.66 -40.45 14.42
CA ALA A 303 22.43 -39.26 14.03
C ALA A 303 23.87 -39.20 14.63
N GLY A 304 24.15 -40.01 15.64
CA GLY A 304 25.49 -40.18 16.21
C GLY A 304 26.40 -41.15 15.45
N LEU A 305 25.87 -41.89 14.47
CA LEU A 305 26.64 -42.82 13.65
C LEU A 305 27.44 -42.08 12.55
N PRO A 306 28.47 -42.72 11.96
CA PRO A 306 29.08 -42.24 10.73
C PRO A 306 28.01 -41.99 9.64
N VAL A 307 28.23 -40.98 8.80
CA VAL A 307 27.23 -40.53 7.80
C VAL A 307 26.74 -41.67 6.91
N ALA A 308 27.62 -42.55 6.42
CA ALA A 308 27.22 -43.65 5.55
C ALA A 308 26.24 -44.61 6.26
N ASP A 309 26.59 -45.07 7.46
CA ASP A 309 25.78 -45.98 8.28
C ASP A 309 24.45 -45.34 8.67
N ALA A 310 24.46 -44.06 9.07
CA ALA A 310 23.27 -43.33 9.47
C ALA A 310 22.23 -43.23 8.34
N LEU A 311 22.69 -42.99 7.10
CA LEU A 311 21.84 -42.89 5.92
C LEU A 311 21.35 -44.25 5.42
N GLU A 312 22.15 -45.31 5.59
CA GLU A 312 21.76 -46.68 5.28
C GLU A 312 20.64 -47.16 6.22
N GLU A 313 20.82 -46.98 7.53
CA GLU A 313 19.91 -47.47 8.56
C GLU A 313 18.63 -46.62 8.73
N SER A 314 18.66 -45.34 8.35
CA SER A 314 17.53 -44.43 8.57
C SER A 314 17.06 -43.72 7.30
N ALA A 315 15.90 -44.14 6.78
CA ALA A 315 15.22 -43.47 5.69
C ALA A 315 14.89 -41.99 6.01
N LEU A 316 14.61 -41.65 7.27
CA LEU A 316 14.30 -40.27 7.67
C LEU A 316 15.54 -39.37 7.68
N LEU A 317 16.73 -39.90 8.04
CA LEU A 317 17.97 -39.13 7.89
C LEU A 317 18.34 -38.95 6.42
N ARG A 318 18.02 -39.94 5.57
CA ARG A 318 18.17 -39.82 4.12
C ARG A 318 17.28 -38.72 3.55
N GLU A 319 16.01 -38.69 3.94
CA GLU A 319 15.07 -37.62 3.56
C GLU A 319 15.58 -36.24 4.03
N LEU A 320 16.09 -36.12 5.25
CA LEU A 320 16.70 -34.86 5.73
C LEU A 320 17.94 -34.46 4.94
N LYS A 321 18.79 -35.42 4.54
CA LYS A 321 19.97 -35.15 3.73
C LYS A 321 19.60 -34.67 2.33
N GLU A 322 18.62 -35.31 1.69
CA GLU A 322 18.11 -34.90 0.39
C GLU A 322 17.58 -33.45 0.44
N VAL A 323 16.81 -33.10 1.48
CA VAL A 323 16.36 -31.72 1.68
C VAL A 323 17.55 -30.78 1.95
N TRP A 324 18.56 -31.20 2.70
CA TRP A 324 19.77 -30.39 2.91
C TRP A 324 20.54 -30.14 1.61
N GLU A 325 20.71 -31.16 0.77
CA GLU A 325 21.37 -31.06 -0.52
C GLU A 325 20.60 -30.13 -1.46
N GLU A 326 19.28 -30.28 -1.55
CA GLU A 326 18.44 -29.47 -2.43
C GLU A 326 18.35 -28.00 -1.96
N GLU A 327 18.15 -27.79 -0.67
CA GLU A 327 17.77 -26.47 -0.15
C GLU A 327 18.94 -25.69 0.42
N PHE A 328 19.97 -26.35 0.95
CA PHE A 328 20.99 -25.71 1.80
C PHE A 328 22.46 -25.95 1.38
N SER A 329 22.76 -26.89 0.50
CA SER A 329 24.15 -27.21 0.12
C SER A 329 24.83 -26.13 -0.72
N SER A 330 24.04 -25.35 -1.45
CA SER A 330 24.52 -24.30 -2.37
C SER A 330 24.61 -22.91 -1.73
N PHE A 331 24.39 -22.77 -0.42
CA PHE A 331 24.51 -21.48 0.24
C PHE A 331 25.95 -20.97 0.20
N ASP A 332 26.17 -20.07 -0.76
CA ASP A 332 27.42 -19.35 -0.95
C ASP A 332 27.68 -18.39 0.23
N LYS A 333 28.95 -18.03 0.42
CA LYS A 333 29.44 -17.24 1.57
C LYS A 333 28.77 -15.87 1.65
N GLY A 334 27.74 -15.72 2.49
CA GLY A 334 27.03 -14.45 2.68
C GLY A 334 26.34 -14.30 4.04
N TRP A 335 25.45 -15.23 4.40
CA TRP A 335 24.68 -15.12 5.65
C TRP A 335 25.39 -15.65 6.91
N SER A 336 26.16 -16.73 6.77
CA SER A 336 26.90 -17.37 7.86
C SER A 336 28.39 -17.05 7.76
N LYS A 337 29.06 -16.96 8.91
CA LYS A 337 30.52 -16.77 8.97
C LYS A 337 31.29 -17.98 8.41
N ARG A 338 30.62 -19.14 8.27
CA ARG A 338 31.20 -20.38 7.74
C ARG A 338 30.15 -21.27 7.05
N CYS A 339 30.61 -22.07 6.09
CA CYS A 339 29.79 -23.17 5.53
C CYS A 339 29.77 -24.35 6.52
N PHE A 340 28.66 -25.07 6.58
CA PHE A 340 28.50 -26.26 7.44
C PHE A 340 28.46 -27.53 6.59
N SER A 341 29.19 -28.56 6.99
CA SER A 341 29.08 -29.87 6.34
C SER A 341 27.82 -30.62 6.79
N TRP A 342 27.34 -31.59 5.99
CA TRP A 342 26.27 -32.48 6.43
C TRP A 342 26.62 -33.21 7.73
N GLU A 343 27.88 -33.62 7.91
CA GLU A 343 28.34 -34.30 9.12
C GLU A 343 28.17 -33.42 10.37
N GLU A 344 28.54 -32.13 10.29
CA GLU A 344 28.33 -31.17 11.39
C GLU A 344 26.84 -31.00 11.71
N VAL A 345 26.00 -30.87 10.66
CA VAL A 345 24.55 -30.76 10.81
C VAL A 345 23.99 -32.03 11.47
N GLN A 346 24.37 -33.21 10.96
CA GLN A 346 23.90 -34.50 11.44
C GLN A 346 24.19 -34.67 12.94
N HIS A 347 25.41 -34.38 13.38
CA HIS A 347 25.78 -34.51 14.79
C HIS A 347 25.04 -33.53 15.71
N GLN A 348 24.64 -32.36 15.21
CA GLN A 348 23.89 -31.35 15.98
C GLN A 348 22.36 -31.58 15.96
N LEU A 349 21.83 -32.41 15.06
CA LEU A 349 20.39 -32.64 14.90
C LEU A 349 19.72 -33.10 16.20
N ASN A 350 20.33 -34.00 16.97
CA ASN A 350 19.69 -34.56 18.17
C ASN A 350 19.43 -33.49 19.24
N THR A 351 20.44 -32.67 19.54
CA THR A 351 20.31 -31.56 20.49
C THR A 351 19.33 -30.50 19.97
N SER A 352 19.31 -30.27 18.66
CA SER A 352 18.43 -29.26 18.06
C SER A 352 16.97 -29.71 18.01
N VAL A 353 16.68 -30.89 17.47
CA VAL A 353 15.31 -31.29 17.12
C VAL A 353 14.51 -31.79 18.33
N SER A 354 15.20 -32.26 19.38
CA SER A 354 14.55 -32.78 20.59
C SER A 354 13.72 -31.76 21.38
N SER A 355 14.04 -30.46 21.29
CA SER A 355 13.33 -29.40 22.01
C SER A 355 12.09 -28.85 21.29
N ILE A 356 11.83 -29.29 20.05
CA ILE A 356 10.74 -28.76 19.23
C ILE A 356 9.40 -29.30 19.70
N ALA A 357 8.44 -28.40 19.91
CA ALA A 357 7.06 -28.73 20.27
C ALA A 357 6.06 -28.26 19.19
N VAL A 358 4.99 -29.03 18.98
CA VAL A 358 3.88 -28.64 18.10
C VAL A 358 2.75 -28.06 18.95
N LEU A 359 2.32 -26.84 18.65
CA LEU A 359 1.29 -26.12 19.39
C LEU A 359 0.14 -25.72 18.46
N SER A 360 -1.08 -25.75 18.98
CA SER A 360 -2.24 -25.21 18.26
C SER A 360 -2.60 -23.83 18.78
N ILE A 361 -2.68 -22.84 17.88
CA ILE A 361 -2.98 -21.45 18.24
C ILE A 361 -4.38 -21.09 17.75
N ASN A 362 -5.36 -21.32 18.62
CA ASN A 362 -6.77 -21.04 18.39
C ASN A 362 -7.50 -20.76 19.71
N ASN A 363 -8.75 -20.30 19.64
CA ASN A 363 -9.54 -19.92 20.82
C ASN A 363 -9.96 -21.09 21.72
N LYS A 364 -9.90 -22.34 21.25
CA LYS A 364 -10.23 -23.54 22.05
C LYS A 364 -8.99 -24.14 22.73
N SER A 365 -7.79 -23.85 22.22
CA SER A 365 -6.54 -24.45 22.70
C SER A 365 -6.16 -23.96 24.09
N THR A 366 -5.60 -24.86 24.89
CA THR A 366 -4.93 -24.53 26.15
C THR A 366 -3.48 -24.08 25.94
N ASP A 367 -2.93 -24.31 24.74
CA ASP A 367 -1.56 -23.92 24.40
C ASP A 367 -1.44 -22.40 24.37
N ARG A 368 -0.52 -21.86 25.18
CA ARG A 368 -0.15 -20.44 25.16
C ARG A 368 1.23 -20.24 24.57
N LEU A 369 1.29 -19.32 23.62
CA LEU A 369 2.54 -18.78 23.11
C LEU A 369 3.05 -17.73 24.09
N ASP A 370 3.84 -18.19 25.06
CA ASP A 370 4.58 -17.33 25.99
C ASP A 370 6.08 -17.56 25.77
N TYR A 371 6.80 -16.47 25.50
CA TYR A 371 8.26 -16.47 25.34
C TYR A 371 8.98 -16.09 26.63
N ASP A 372 8.29 -15.42 27.58
CA ASP A 372 8.89 -14.96 28.83
C ASP A 372 9.35 -16.14 29.70
N ASP A 373 8.62 -17.26 29.64
CA ASP A 373 8.92 -18.48 30.38
C ASP A 373 10.10 -19.26 29.77
N TYR A 374 10.64 -18.82 28.63
CA TYR A 374 11.70 -19.49 27.86
C TYR A 374 12.85 -18.53 27.53
N PRO A 375 13.60 -18.02 28.53
CA PRO A 375 14.68 -17.05 28.32
C PRO A 375 15.84 -17.59 27.47
N ASP A 376 16.03 -18.91 27.46
CA ASP A 376 17.04 -19.60 26.63
C ASP A 376 16.50 -20.00 25.24
N GLY A 377 15.39 -19.41 24.81
CA GLY A 377 14.77 -19.68 23.52
C GLY A 377 13.70 -20.78 23.58
N ARG A 378 12.73 -20.68 22.67
CA ARG A 378 11.61 -21.61 22.53
C ARG A 378 11.54 -22.07 21.08
N SER A 379 11.32 -23.36 20.85
CA SER A 379 11.29 -23.95 19.51
C SER A 379 9.94 -24.59 19.23
N ILE A 380 9.19 -24.05 18.27
CA ILE A 380 7.79 -24.43 18.07
C ILE A 380 7.40 -24.58 16.59
N ILE A 381 6.49 -25.51 16.33
CA ILE A 381 5.69 -25.55 15.10
C ILE A 381 4.26 -25.14 15.49
N ALA A 382 3.83 -23.96 15.03
CA ALA A 382 2.53 -23.40 15.35
C ALA A 382 1.52 -23.73 14.25
N VAL A 383 0.46 -24.46 14.61
CA VAL A 383 -0.66 -24.83 13.72
C VAL A 383 -1.88 -23.99 14.07
N GLY A 384 -2.50 -23.34 13.10
CA GLY A 384 -3.64 -22.47 13.39
C GLY A 384 -4.21 -21.77 12.16
N GLY A 385 -5.17 -20.88 12.40
CA GLY A 385 -5.87 -20.13 11.35
C GLY A 385 -5.85 -18.62 11.62
N LEU A 386 -7.02 -18.06 11.97
CA LEU A 386 -7.16 -16.61 12.19
C LEU A 386 -6.25 -16.07 13.31
N GLY A 387 -6.06 -16.84 14.38
CA GLY A 387 -5.18 -16.45 15.50
C GLY A 387 -3.70 -16.33 15.13
N LEU A 388 -3.23 -17.09 14.12
CA LEU A 388 -1.88 -16.96 13.56
C LEU A 388 -1.77 -15.83 12.55
N SER A 389 -2.89 -15.46 11.92
CA SER A 389 -2.89 -14.41 10.90
C SER A 389 -2.87 -12.98 11.46
N ARG A 390 -3.31 -12.74 12.70
CA ARG A 390 -3.48 -11.37 13.24
C ARG A 390 -2.95 -11.24 14.67
N GLY A 391 -2.08 -10.25 14.86
CA GLY A 391 -1.68 -9.74 16.17
C GLY A 391 -0.94 -10.69 17.11
N LEU A 392 -0.37 -11.78 16.59
CA LEU A 392 0.58 -12.61 17.32
C LEU A 392 1.94 -12.50 16.64
N THR A 393 2.98 -12.23 17.43
CA THR A 393 4.36 -12.25 16.93
C THR A 393 4.93 -13.64 17.11
N LEU A 394 5.36 -14.26 16.02
CA LEU A 394 6.12 -15.51 16.02
C LEU A 394 7.62 -15.18 15.97
N GLU A 395 8.26 -15.17 17.13
CA GLU A 395 9.70 -14.89 17.22
C GLU A 395 10.52 -16.03 16.60
N GLY A 396 11.53 -15.66 15.81
CA GLY A 396 12.38 -16.62 15.13
C GLY A 396 11.68 -17.38 13.99
N LEU A 397 10.63 -16.83 13.38
CA LEU A 397 9.91 -17.48 12.29
C LEU A 397 10.83 -17.70 11.08
N SER A 398 11.09 -18.96 10.74
CA SER A 398 11.95 -19.33 9.62
C SER A 398 11.24 -20.13 8.52
N VAL A 399 10.18 -20.87 8.85
CA VAL A 399 9.39 -21.60 7.84
C VAL A 399 7.92 -21.23 7.94
N SER A 400 7.30 -20.91 6.81
CA SER A 400 5.86 -20.67 6.70
C SER A 400 5.25 -21.60 5.66
N TYR A 401 4.23 -22.37 6.03
CA TYR A 401 3.44 -23.17 5.12
C TYR A 401 2.01 -22.62 5.07
N PHE A 402 1.60 -22.16 3.89
CA PHE A 402 0.43 -21.30 3.75
C PHE A 402 -0.43 -21.70 2.54
N LEU A 403 -1.64 -22.20 2.81
CA LEU A 403 -2.62 -22.55 1.77
C LEU A 403 -3.82 -21.59 1.74
N ARG A 404 -3.91 -20.68 2.70
CA ARG A 404 -5.12 -19.89 2.91
C ARG A 404 -5.14 -18.64 2.03
N ASN A 405 -5.94 -18.68 1.00
CA ASN A 405 -6.17 -17.52 0.14
C ASN A 405 -7.28 -16.61 0.71
N SER A 406 -6.96 -15.33 0.89
CA SER A 406 -7.94 -14.26 1.17
C SER A 406 -7.99 -13.33 -0.01
N ILE A 407 -9.19 -12.82 -0.31
CA ILE A 407 -9.38 -11.90 -1.43
C ILE A 407 -9.00 -10.45 -1.03
N MET A 408 -8.86 -10.15 0.26
CA MET A 408 -8.70 -8.78 0.76
C MET A 408 -7.23 -8.40 1.00
N TYR A 409 -6.77 -7.23 0.50
CA TYR A 409 -5.37 -6.80 0.64
C TYR A 409 -4.94 -6.68 2.11
N ASP A 410 -5.73 -5.97 2.93
CA ASP A 410 -5.49 -5.83 4.38
C ASP A 410 -5.26 -7.18 5.07
N THR A 411 -6.08 -8.17 4.69
CA THR A 411 -6.03 -9.47 5.35
C THR A 411 -4.84 -10.29 4.87
N LEU A 412 -4.51 -10.24 3.58
CA LEU A 412 -3.33 -10.93 3.04
C LEU A 412 -2.02 -10.36 3.62
N LEU A 413 -1.81 -9.05 3.58
CA LEU A 413 -0.57 -8.47 4.11
C LEU A 413 -0.40 -8.73 5.61
N GLN A 414 -1.48 -8.69 6.38
CA GLN A 414 -1.44 -9.03 7.81
C GLN A 414 -1.15 -10.52 8.06
N MET A 415 -1.53 -11.40 7.13
CA MET A 415 -1.23 -12.82 7.16
C MET A 415 0.24 -13.13 6.84
N GLY A 416 0.94 -12.24 6.14
CA GLY A 416 2.34 -12.35 5.74
C GLY A 416 3.33 -12.23 6.91
N ARG A 417 3.25 -13.12 7.90
CA ARG A 417 4.12 -13.13 9.09
C ARG A 417 5.59 -13.38 8.77
N TRP A 418 5.88 -13.87 7.57
CA TRP A 418 7.24 -14.04 7.05
C TRP A 418 7.92 -12.70 6.75
N PHE A 419 7.18 -11.60 6.62
CA PHE A 419 7.77 -10.25 6.60
C PHE A 419 8.28 -9.87 8.00
N GLY A 420 9.32 -9.05 8.04
CA GLY A 420 9.90 -8.57 9.30
C GLY A 420 11.41 -8.70 9.38
N TYR A 421 11.94 -8.40 10.56
CA TYR A 421 13.35 -8.55 10.86
C TYR A 421 13.75 -10.03 10.90
N ARG A 422 14.84 -10.37 10.20
CA ARG A 422 15.40 -11.73 10.08
C ARG A 422 16.93 -11.71 10.21
N GLU A 423 17.39 -11.00 11.23
CA GLU A 423 18.81 -10.74 11.45
C GLU A 423 19.62 -12.05 11.56
N GLY A 424 20.56 -12.23 10.63
CA GLY A 424 21.44 -13.40 10.60
C GLY A 424 20.79 -14.71 10.15
N TYR A 425 19.57 -14.72 9.59
CA TYR A 425 18.98 -15.95 9.06
C TYR A 425 17.97 -15.76 7.91
N LYS A 426 17.88 -14.57 7.31
CA LYS A 426 16.94 -14.27 6.20
C LYS A 426 17.03 -15.25 5.03
N GLU A 427 18.24 -15.67 4.66
CA GLU A 427 18.50 -16.57 3.53
C GLU A 427 18.06 -18.02 3.81
N LEU A 428 18.00 -18.40 5.09
CA LEU A 428 17.50 -19.69 5.52
C LEU A 428 15.97 -19.78 5.48
N CYS A 429 15.26 -18.65 5.39
CA CYS A 429 13.81 -18.67 5.44
C CYS A 429 13.21 -19.43 4.25
N ARG A 430 12.12 -20.16 4.51
CA ARG A 430 11.35 -20.85 3.47
C ARG A 430 9.87 -20.55 3.60
N ILE A 431 9.24 -20.21 2.49
CA ILE A 431 7.81 -19.90 2.44
C ILE A 431 7.18 -20.79 1.38
N PHE A 432 6.35 -21.71 1.83
CA PHE A 432 5.60 -22.63 0.99
C PHE A 432 4.21 -22.04 0.76
N MET A 433 3.85 -21.79 -0.50
CA MET A 433 2.53 -21.31 -0.89
C MET A 433 2.19 -21.72 -2.33
N THR A 434 0.92 -21.63 -2.71
CA THR A 434 0.49 -21.89 -4.10
C THR A 434 0.94 -20.76 -5.04
N VAL A 435 1.04 -21.05 -6.34
CA VAL A 435 1.38 -20.03 -7.37
C VAL A 435 0.40 -18.87 -7.34
N GLU A 436 -0.89 -19.15 -7.19
CA GLU A 436 -1.94 -18.13 -7.08
C GLU A 436 -1.70 -17.21 -5.87
N ALA A 437 -1.39 -17.78 -4.71
CA ALA A 437 -1.09 -16.99 -3.51
C ALA A 437 0.13 -16.10 -3.72
N ALA A 438 1.20 -16.63 -4.30
CA ALA A 438 2.42 -15.89 -4.59
C ALA A 438 2.16 -14.70 -5.54
N SER A 439 1.40 -14.95 -6.62
CA SER A 439 0.98 -13.91 -7.57
C SER A 439 0.18 -12.80 -6.89
N TRP A 440 -0.76 -13.15 -6.00
CA TRP A 440 -1.55 -12.16 -5.26
C TRP A 440 -0.69 -11.31 -4.32
N TYR A 441 0.26 -11.92 -3.60
CA TYR A 441 1.19 -11.15 -2.76
C TYR A 441 2.11 -10.25 -3.58
N GLY A 442 2.57 -10.68 -4.74
CA GLY A 442 3.32 -9.86 -5.69
C GLY A 442 2.51 -8.64 -6.15
N HIS A 443 1.28 -8.84 -6.61
CA HIS A 443 0.40 -7.74 -7.03
C HIS A 443 0.12 -6.74 -5.90
N ILE A 444 -0.17 -7.23 -4.69
CA ILE A 444 -0.43 -6.37 -3.54
C ILE A 444 0.82 -5.61 -3.12
N SER A 445 2.00 -6.26 -3.16
CA SER A 445 3.28 -5.60 -2.90
C SER A 445 3.47 -4.39 -3.80
N SER A 446 3.25 -4.56 -5.11
CA SER A 446 3.35 -3.48 -6.09
C SER A 446 2.34 -2.36 -5.81
N ALA A 447 1.09 -2.71 -5.48
CA ALA A 447 0.06 -1.72 -5.14
C ALA A 447 0.39 -0.94 -3.84
N VAL A 448 1.01 -1.58 -2.84
CA VAL A 448 1.46 -0.92 -1.62
C VAL A 448 2.62 0.04 -1.90
N GLU A 449 3.60 -0.36 -2.72
CA GLU A 449 4.72 0.51 -3.02
C GLU A 449 4.29 1.71 -3.87
N GLU A 450 3.39 1.51 -4.84
CA GLU A 450 2.77 2.61 -5.59
C GLU A 450 2.03 3.59 -4.66
N LEU A 451 1.26 3.09 -3.69
CA LEU A 451 0.61 3.94 -2.69
C LEU A 451 1.63 4.68 -1.79
N ARG A 452 2.75 4.05 -1.45
CA ARG A 452 3.83 4.70 -0.69
C ARG A 452 4.50 5.81 -1.49
N GLU A 453 4.69 5.61 -2.79
CA GLU A 453 5.17 6.66 -3.69
C GLU A 453 4.19 7.84 -3.73
N GLU A 454 2.88 7.59 -3.73
CA GLU A 454 1.88 8.67 -3.61
C GLU A 454 2.01 9.44 -2.29
N PHE A 455 2.26 8.76 -1.17
CA PHE A 455 2.50 9.44 0.11
C PHE A 455 3.77 10.29 0.09
N ARG A 456 4.87 9.77 -0.46
CA ARG A 456 6.13 10.53 -0.61
C ARG A 456 5.92 11.74 -1.52
N GLU A 457 5.15 11.58 -2.58
CA GLU A 457 4.82 12.67 -3.50
C GLU A 457 3.98 13.75 -2.81
N MET A 458 2.92 13.34 -2.09
CA MET A 458 2.09 14.24 -1.30
C MET A 458 2.91 15.05 -0.28
N GLU A 459 3.84 14.39 0.41
CA GLU A 459 4.77 15.05 1.34
C GLU A 459 5.72 16.00 0.61
N ARG A 460 6.29 15.60 -0.52
CA ARG A 460 7.22 16.42 -1.34
C ARG A 460 6.58 17.72 -1.78
N ILE A 461 5.32 17.68 -2.21
CA ILE A 461 4.54 18.87 -2.59
C ILE A 461 3.87 19.54 -1.39
N GLY A 462 4.01 18.97 -0.19
CA GLY A 462 3.54 19.51 1.08
C GLY A 462 2.02 19.68 1.16
N LEU A 463 1.25 18.80 0.54
CA LEU A 463 -0.21 18.78 0.65
C LEU A 463 -0.66 17.85 1.77
N THR A 464 -1.81 18.16 2.35
CA THR A 464 -2.45 17.29 3.33
C THR A 464 -3.33 16.23 2.64
N PRO A 465 -3.70 15.14 3.31
CA PRO A 465 -4.65 14.16 2.77
C PRO A 465 -6.04 14.73 2.44
N LEU A 466 -6.42 15.89 2.99
CA LEU A 466 -7.64 16.62 2.58
C LEU A 466 -7.51 17.29 1.21
N GLU A 467 -6.28 17.59 0.79
CA GLU A 467 -5.95 18.34 -0.42
C GLU A 467 -5.33 17.43 -1.50
N PHE A 468 -5.27 16.11 -1.25
CA PHE A 468 -4.62 15.15 -2.13
C PHE A 468 -5.49 13.90 -2.31
N GLY A 469 -6.04 13.73 -3.51
CA GLY A 469 -6.72 12.51 -3.89
C GLY A 469 -5.77 11.30 -3.96
N LEU A 470 -6.02 10.29 -3.13
CA LEU A 470 -5.25 9.05 -3.10
C LEU A 470 -5.96 7.97 -3.93
N LYS A 471 -5.16 7.13 -4.59
CA LYS A 471 -5.66 5.98 -5.35
C LYS A 471 -4.84 4.73 -5.06
N VAL A 472 -5.48 3.59 -5.22
CA VAL A 472 -4.87 2.28 -5.00
C VAL A 472 -5.15 1.40 -6.21
N ARG A 473 -4.10 0.82 -6.78
CA ARG A 473 -4.26 -0.14 -7.87
C ARG A 473 -5.07 -1.34 -7.40
N SER A 474 -6.09 -1.66 -8.18
CA SER A 474 -6.99 -2.79 -7.96
C SER A 474 -6.62 -3.96 -8.84
N HIS A 475 -6.81 -5.17 -8.33
CA HIS A 475 -6.64 -6.37 -9.14
C HIS A 475 -7.83 -6.52 -10.11
N PRO A 476 -7.63 -6.85 -11.39
CA PRO A 476 -8.69 -6.80 -12.41
C PRO A 476 -9.95 -7.64 -12.12
N THR A 477 -9.83 -8.75 -11.39
CA THR A 477 -10.91 -9.76 -11.34
C THR A 477 -11.15 -10.44 -9.99
N ALA A 478 -10.21 -10.38 -9.05
CA ALA A 478 -10.22 -11.25 -7.88
C ALA A 478 -10.13 -10.44 -6.58
N LEU A 479 -9.00 -9.77 -6.35
CA LEU A 479 -8.71 -9.16 -5.06
C LEU A 479 -9.42 -7.81 -4.84
N ILE A 480 -9.78 -7.53 -3.59
CA ILE A 480 -10.44 -6.32 -3.14
C ILE A 480 -9.52 -5.58 -2.16
N VAL A 481 -9.37 -4.26 -2.33
CA VAL A 481 -8.43 -3.44 -1.56
C VAL A 481 -8.70 -3.50 -0.04
N THR A 482 -9.96 -3.36 0.39
CA THR A 482 -10.34 -3.71 1.77
C THR A 482 -11.77 -4.27 1.82
N ALA A 483 -12.25 -4.65 3.00
CA ALA A 483 -13.55 -5.29 3.14
C ALA A 483 -14.69 -4.34 2.70
N ARG A 484 -15.64 -4.85 1.90
CA ARG A 484 -16.77 -4.06 1.35
C ARG A 484 -17.62 -3.34 2.40
N ASN A 485 -17.59 -3.74 3.67
CA ASN A 485 -18.28 -3.05 4.76
C ASN A 485 -17.46 -1.89 5.34
N LYS A 486 -16.14 -1.89 5.20
CA LYS A 486 -15.23 -0.83 5.66
C LYS A 486 -15.08 0.33 4.68
N MET A 487 -15.47 0.14 3.42
CA MET A 487 -15.35 1.16 2.35
C MET A 487 -16.67 1.86 2.03
N ARG A 488 -17.76 1.70 2.81
CA ARG A 488 -19.10 2.04 2.28
C ARG A 488 -19.42 3.53 2.19
N ASP A 489 -18.67 4.38 2.86
CA ASP A 489 -18.74 5.83 2.67
C ASP A 489 -17.88 6.29 1.47
N ALA A 490 -16.99 5.43 0.98
CA ALA A 490 -16.42 5.55 -0.35
C ALA A 490 -17.37 4.86 -1.32
N GLU A 491 -18.15 5.62 -2.09
CA GLU A 491 -18.72 5.08 -3.32
C GLU A 491 -17.59 4.38 -4.09
N GLU A 492 -17.74 3.10 -4.42
CA GLU A 492 -16.76 2.34 -5.20
C GLU A 492 -16.67 2.96 -6.60
N PHE A 493 -15.81 3.95 -6.76
CA PHE A 493 -15.43 4.40 -8.08
C PHE A 493 -14.21 3.60 -8.49
N VAL A 494 -14.50 2.44 -9.04
CA VAL A 494 -13.54 1.64 -9.79
C VAL A 494 -13.25 2.43 -11.06
N SER A 495 -12.18 3.22 -11.06
CA SER A 495 -11.75 3.92 -12.26
C SER A 495 -10.94 2.95 -13.12
N GLN A 496 -11.55 2.48 -14.21
CA GLN A 496 -10.86 1.72 -15.22
C GLN A 496 -10.16 2.68 -16.19
N ILE A 497 -8.84 2.75 -16.10
CA ILE A 497 -8.02 3.43 -17.08
C ILE A 497 -7.87 2.48 -18.27
N ALA A 498 -8.65 2.74 -19.31
CA ALA A 498 -8.34 2.28 -20.66
C ALA A 498 -7.55 3.39 -21.36
N LEU A 499 -6.36 3.10 -21.88
CA LEU A 499 -5.58 4.07 -22.66
C LEU A 499 -5.81 3.92 -24.17
N GLU A 500 -6.35 2.79 -24.62
CA GLU A 500 -6.69 2.55 -26.02
C GLU A 500 -7.78 3.52 -26.50
N GLY A 501 -7.51 4.28 -27.58
CA GLY A 501 -8.47 5.24 -28.14
C GLY A 501 -8.76 6.45 -27.25
N ARG A 502 -7.91 6.71 -26.26
CA ARG A 502 -8.04 7.82 -25.32
C ARG A 502 -6.92 8.83 -25.52
N PHE A 503 -7.17 10.02 -24.97
CA PHE A 503 -6.24 11.12 -24.96
C PHE A 503 -5.81 11.40 -23.52
N ALA A 504 -4.52 11.33 -23.25
CA ALA A 504 -3.95 11.48 -21.91
C ALA A 504 -3.17 12.80 -21.83
N GLU A 505 -3.64 13.79 -21.07
CA GLU A 505 -2.95 15.08 -20.94
C GLU A 505 -2.68 15.52 -19.50
N THR A 506 -1.75 16.46 -19.36
CA THR A 506 -1.46 17.13 -18.10
C THR A 506 -2.60 18.11 -17.76
N SER A 507 -3.47 17.71 -16.83
CA SER A 507 -4.60 18.55 -16.37
C SER A 507 -4.24 19.48 -15.21
N ARG A 508 -3.14 19.19 -14.50
CA ARG A 508 -2.65 19.94 -13.36
C ARG A 508 -1.13 19.94 -13.32
N LEU A 509 -0.58 20.97 -12.69
CA LEU A 509 0.86 21.14 -12.54
C LEU A 509 1.22 21.39 -11.07
N ILE A 510 2.37 20.87 -10.66
CA ILE A 510 3.01 21.21 -9.39
C ILE A 510 3.55 22.64 -9.54
N ASN A 511 3.10 23.57 -8.71
CA ASN A 511 3.53 24.96 -8.78
C ASN A 511 4.87 25.16 -8.07
N ASP A 512 5.93 24.67 -8.69
CA ASP A 512 7.29 24.77 -8.19
C ASP A 512 8.24 25.11 -9.35
N LYS A 513 9.05 26.17 -9.15
CA LYS A 513 9.96 26.67 -10.19
C LYS A 513 11.02 25.64 -10.60
N THR A 514 11.48 24.81 -9.65
CA THR A 514 12.44 23.73 -9.94
C THR A 514 11.77 22.63 -10.76
N VAL A 515 10.53 22.28 -10.45
CA VAL A 515 9.74 21.33 -11.24
C VAL A 515 9.51 21.84 -12.67
N PHE A 516 9.20 23.12 -12.84
CA PHE A 516 9.06 23.71 -14.19
C PHE A 516 10.38 23.70 -14.97
N ALA A 517 11.50 24.01 -14.32
CA ALA A 517 12.81 23.96 -14.98
C ALA A 517 13.18 22.52 -15.40
N ASP A 518 12.97 21.55 -14.51
CA ASP A 518 13.24 20.13 -14.78
C ASP A 518 12.36 19.61 -15.92
N ASN A 519 11.05 19.87 -15.88
CA ASN A 519 10.12 19.43 -16.92
C ASN A 519 10.39 20.11 -18.27
N THR A 520 10.85 21.37 -18.25
CA THR A 520 11.32 22.07 -19.45
C THR A 520 12.52 21.34 -20.04
N HIS A 521 13.50 20.94 -19.21
CA HIS A 521 14.66 20.19 -19.66
C HIS A 521 14.29 18.81 -20.24
N VAL A 522 13.34 18.11 -19.63
CA VAL A 522 12.81 16.83 -20.13
C VAL A 522 12.22 17.00 -21.53
N MET A 523 11.37 18.01 -21.74
CA MET A 523 10.77 18.27 -23.05
C MET A 523 11.79 18.73 -24.09
N GLU A 524 12.75 19.59 -23.73
CA GLU A 524 13.84 19.96 -24.64
C GLU A 524 14.68 18.75 -25.04
N SER A 525 14.96 17.84 -24.11
CA SER A 525 15.67 16.59 -24.41
C SER A 525 14.86 15.72 -25.37
N ALA A 526 13.53 15.64 -25.21
CA ALA A 526 12.67 14.88 -26.10
C ALA A 526 12.67 15.46 -27.52
N VAL A 527 12.60 16.78 -27.67
CA VAL A 527 12.71 17.45 -28.97
C VAL A 527 14.07 17.18 -29.62
N LYS A 528 15.17 17.26 -28.85
CA LYS A 528 16.52 16.94 -29.35
C LYS A 528 16.64 15.49 -29.83
N MET A 529 16.06 14.54 -29.10
CA MET A 529 16.03 13.12 -29.49
C MET A 529 15.23 12.93 -30.78
N ALA A 530 14.00 13.44 -30.85
CA ALA A 530 13.16 13.39 -32.05
C ALA A 530 13.88 13.98 -33.28
N ASN A 531 14.57 15.11 -33.09
CA ASN A 531 15.32 15.79 -34.14
C ASN A 531 16.58 15.04 -34.60
N SER A 532 17.19 14.25 -33.73
CA SER A 532 18.34 13.41 -34.12
C SER A 532 17.94 12.22 -34.99
N GLU A 533 16.68 11.79 -34.90
CA GLU A 533 16.15 10.63 -35.62
C GLU A 533 15.42 11.00 -36.91
N LYS A 534 14.66 12.10 -36.90
CA LYS A 534 13.80 12.53 -38.01
C LYS A 534 13.90 14.03 -38.24
N THR A 535 13.75 14.43 -39.50
CA THR A 535 13.62 15.85 -39.85
C THR A 535 12.18 16.31 -39.56
N PRO A 536 11.98 17.45 -38.90
CA PRO A 536 10.63 17.97 -38.67
C PRO A 536 9.98 18.49 -39.95
N GLU A 537 8.66 18.41 -39.99
CA GLU A 537 7.82 19.10 -40.95
C GLU A 537 7.01 20.22 -40.28
N ARG A 538 6.58 21.19 -41.09
CA ARG A 538 5.72 22.28 -40.62
C ARG A 538 4.27 21.84 -40.67
N ASP A 539 3.64 21.75 -39.49
CA ASP A 539 2.22 21.47 -39.33
C ASP A 539 1.53 22.78 -38.92
N PRO A 540 0.24 23.02 -39.29
CA PRO A 540 -0.50 24.20 -38.83
C PRO A 540 -0.47 24.41 -37.31
N LEU A 541 -0.28 23.34 -36.53
CA LEU A 541 -0.26 23.34 -35.07
C LEU A 541 1.14 23.50 -34.47
N GLY A 542 2.21 23.46 -35.28
CA GLY A 542 3.59 23.63 -34.81
C GLY A 542 4.62 22.83 -35.61
N TRP A 543 5.61 22.28 -34.91
CA TRP A 543 6.66 21.42 -35.50
C TRP A 543 6.34 19.96 -35.24
N LEU A 544 6.31 19.13 -36.29
CA LEU A 544 5.92 17.73 -36.22
C LEU A 544 7.06 16.81 -36.68
N TRP A 545 7.38 15.81 -35.87
CA TRP A 545 8.29 14.73 -36.22
C TRP A 545 7.49 13.44 -36.39
N LYS A 546 7.54 12.84 -37.58
CA LYS A 546 6.80 11.62 -37.90
C LYS A 546 7.66 10.36 -37.74
N GLY A 547 7.12 9.35 -37.05
CA GLY A 547 7.73 8.03 -36.90
C GLY A 547 9.08 8.02 -36.18
N VAL A 548 9.21 8.80 -35.10
CA VAL A 548 10.36 8.73 -34.18
C VAL A 548 10.23 7.51 -33.25
N SER A 549 11.32 7.06 -32.64
CA SER A 549 11.31 5.95 -31.69
C SER A 549 10.31 6.20 -30.57
N LEU A 550 9.61 5.14 -30.16
CA LEU A 550 8.70 5.17 -29.00
C LEU A 550 9.46 5.51 -27.71
N ASP A 551 10.79 5.34 -27.68
CA ASP A 551 11.65 5.69 -26.55
C ASP A 551 11.59 7.21 -26.21
N VAL A 552 11.28 8.07 -27.18
CA VAL A 552 11.06 9.51 -26.93
C VAL A 552 9.85 9.72 -26.01
N MET A 553 8.76 8.99 -26.27
CA MET A 553 7.56 9.02 -25.43
C MET A 553 7.81 8.38 -24.07
N GLU A 554 8.50 7.23 -24.01
CA GLU A 554 8.90 6.58 -22.76
C GLU A 554 9.69 7.55 -21.88
N LYS A 555 10.65 8.28 -22.45
CA LYS A 555 11.45 9.26 -21.71
C LYS A 555 10.61 10.38 -21.12
N VAL A 556 9.70 10.98 -21.89
CA VAL A 556 8.84 12.05 -21.38
C VAL A 556 7.98 11.53 -20.24
N VAL A 557 7.33 10.37 -20.39
CA VAL A 557 6.49 9.81 -19.33
C VAL A 557 7.31 9.42 -18.09
N ALA A 558 8.53 8.92 -18.28
CA ALA A 558 9.39 8.48 -17.19
C ALA A 558 9.95 9.65 -16.36
N ASP A 559 10.41 10.70 -17.03
CA ASP A 559 11.19 11.78 -16.40
C ASP A 559 10.35 13.01 -16.07
N PHE A 560 9.18 13.20 -16.71
CA PHE A 560 8.30 14.34 -16.44
C PHE A 560 7.66 14.23 -15.05
N LYS A 561 7.89 15.24 -14.21
CA LYS A 561 7.29 15.37 -12.88
C LYS A 561 5.86 15.87 -13.02
N ASN A 562 4.93 14.92 -13.13
CA ASN A 562 3.50 15.19 -13.28
C ASN A 562 2.80 15.44 -11.94
N ALA A 563 1.66 16.14 -11.95
CA ALA A 563 0.79 16.20 -10.79
C ALA A 563 0.14 14.82 -10.54
N PRO A 564 0.18 14.29 -9.31
CA PRO A 564 -0.14 12.89 -9.00
C PRO A 564 -1.62 12.50 -9.17
N ASP A 565 -2.51 13.50 -9.16
CA ASP A 565 -3.96 13.38 -9.33
C ASP A 565 -4.40 13.36 -10.80
N CYS A 566 -3.48 13.43 -11.76
CA CYS A 566 -3.77 13.29 -13.19
C CYS A 566 -3.82 11.81 -13.62
N LEU A 567 -5.00 11.19 -13.62
CA LEU A 567 -5.13 9.74 -13.80
C LEU A 567 -4.58 9.21 -15.14
N LEU A 568 -4.92 9.85 -16.27
CA LEU A 568 -4.47 9.41 -17.60
C LEU A 568 -2.98 9.61 -17.83
N THR A 569 -2.37 10.55 -17.08
CA THR A 569 -0.94 10.83 -17.15
C THR A 569 -0.19 10.29 -15.93
N THR A 570 -0.78 9.34 -15.20
CA THR A 570 -0.09 8.60 -14.15
C THR A 570 1.04 7.78 -14.79
N LYS A 571 2.26 7.95 -14.28
CA LYS A 571 3.47 7.34 -14.85
C LYS A 571 3.36 5.82 -15.03
N ALA A 572 2.99 5.09 -13.98
CA ALA A 572 3.01 3.63 -14.02
C ALA A 572 2.03 3.03 -15.07
N PRO A 573 0.73 3.40 -15.13
CA PRO A 573 -0.17 2.96 -16.20
C PRO A 573 0.29 3.30 -17.61
N LEU A 574 0.80 4.52 -17.82
CA LEU A 574 1.29 4.93 -19.13
C LEU A 574 2.51 4.10 -19.56
N MET A 575 3.50 3.93 -18.68
CA MET A 575 4.68 3.11 -18.97
C MET A 575 4.29 1.66 -19.26
N GLU A 576 3.40 1.08 -18.45
CA GLU A 576 2.93 -0.30 -18.64
C GLU A 576 2.16 -0.50 -19.95
N TYR A 577 1.44 0.54 -20.39
CA TYR A 577 0.74 0.55 -21.68
C TYR A 577 1.69 0.75 -22.85
N ILE A 578 2.66 1.65 -22.74
CA ILE A 578 3.69 1.88 -23.76
C ILE A 578 4.54 0.62 -23.94
N SER A 579 4.98 -0.04 -22.86
CA SER A 579 5.70 -1.31 -22.94
C SER A 579 4.84 -2.43 -23.55
N TRP A 580 3.54 -2.46 -23.28
CA TRP A 580 2.62 -3.40 -23.92
C TRP A 580 2.46 -3.13 -25.43
N LEU A 581 2.37 -1.86 -25.84
CA LEU A 581 2.36 -1.48 -27.25
C LEU A 581 3.64 -1.96 -27.96
N LYS A 582 4.80 -1.84 -27.30
CA LYS A 582 6.10 -2.28 -27.81
C LYS A 582 6.19 -3.81 -27.93
N ASN A 583 5.90 -4.53 -26.84
CA ASN A 583 6.16 -5.96 -26.73
C ASN A 583 5.07 -6.83 -27.35
N GLU A 584 3.80 -6.47 -27.17
CA GLU A 584 2.66 -7.29 -27.59
C GLU A 584 2.04 -6.83 -28.92
N LYS A 585 2.13 -5.53 -29.23
CA LYS A 585 1.57 -4.95 -30.47
C LYS A 585 2.62 -4.60 -31.52
N GLY A 586 3.91 -4.69 -31.18
CA GLY A 586 5.01 -4.37 -32.11
C GLY A 586 5.07 -2.91 -32.53
N VAL A 587 4.44 -2.00 -31.77
CA VAL A 587 4.51 -0.56 -32.03
C VAL A 587 5.87 -0.05 -31.58
N THR A 588 6.69 0.42 -32.53
CA THR A 588 8.07 0.84 -32.28
C THR A 588 8.30 2.34 -32.46
N CYS A 589 7.29 3.07 -32.96
CA CYS A 589 7.40 4.50 -33.23
C CYS A 589 6.19 5.30 -32.74
N CYS A 590 6.40 6.59 -32.55
CA CYS A 590 5.41 7.61 -32.26
C CYS A 590 5.63 8.85 -33.15
N ASP A 591 4.60 9.69 -33.27
CA ASP A 591 4.73 11.03 -33.81
C ASP A 591 4.90 12.01 -32.63
N VAL A 592 5.69 13.07 -32.81
CA VAL A 592 5.93 14.09 -31.78
C VAL A 592 5.58 15.47 -32.34
N LEU A 593 4.64 16.17 -31.70
CA LEU A 593 4.26 17.53 -32.01
C LEU A 593 4.81 18.47 -30.93
N LEU A 594 5.65 19.43 -31.32
CA LEU A 594 5.93 20.62 -30.51
C LEU A 594 4.86 21.68 -30.85
N ARG A 595 3.87 21.81 -29.96
CA ARG A 595 2.69 22.65 -30.17
C ARG A 595 3.05 24.12 -29.97
N GLY A 596 2.71 24.94 -30.96
CA GLY A 596 2.87 26.40 -30.90
C GLY A 596 2.11 27.11 -32.01
N LEU A 597 1.91 28.42 -31.89
CA LEU A 597 1.38 29.21 -33.00
C LEU A 597 2.51 29.47 -34.01
N CYS A 598 2.24 29.15 -35.28
CA CYS A 598 3.27 29.10 -36.31
C CYS A 598 3.80 30.46 -36.76
N ASP A 599 3.12 31.56 -36.43
CA ASP A 599 3.40 32.90 -36.94
C ASP A 599 4.19 33.81 -35.98
N GLY A 600 4.66 33.28 -34.84
CA GLY A 600 5.46 34.07 -33.89
C GLY A 600 6.66 33.33 -33.32
N ASP A 601 7.55 34.11 -32.68
CA ASP A 601 8.89 33.72 -32.26
C ASP A 601 9.16 34.04 -30.77
N ASP A 602 8.10 34.14 -29.97
CA ASP A 602 8.15 34.56 -28.56
C ASP A 602 8.85 33.57 -27.62
N TYR A 603 9.00 32.31 -28.04
CA TYR A 603 9.67 31.27 -27.27
C TYR A 603 10.51 30.36 -28.18
N THR A 604 11.56 29.75 -27.62
CA THR A 604 12.43 28.82 -28.34
C THR A 604 12.66 27.57 -27.52
N CYS A 605 12.43 26.40 -28.12
CA CYS A 605 12.74 25.09 -27.52
C CYS A 605 13.68 24.33 -28.43
N ALA A 606 14.86 23.96 -27.93
CA ALA A 606 15.88 23.19 -28.67
C ALA A 606 16.22 23.75 -30.08
N GLY A 607 16.18 25.07 -30.25
CA GLY A 607 16.47 25.76 -31.52
C GLY A 607 15.26 25.99 -32.42
N TYR A 608 14.06 25.61 -32.00
CA TYR A 608 12.80 25.83 -32.72
C TYR A 608 11.98 26.95 -32.08
N SER A 609 11.74 28.02 -32.84
CA SER A 609 10.93 29.16 -32.40
C SER A 609 9.44 28.96 -32.70
N PHE A 610 8.60 29.41 -31.77
CA PHE A 610 7.14 29.42 -31.85
C PHE A 610 6.56 30.35 -30.77
N SER A 611 5.31 30.77 -30.92
CA SER A 611 4.59 31.44 -29.83
C SER A 611 3.83 30.43 -28.96
N PRO A 612 4.02 30.44 -27.63
CA PRO A 612 3.26 29.63 -26.67
C PRO A 612 1.75 29.79 -26.82
N ILE A 613 1.00 28.71 -26.57
CA ILE A 613 -0.46 28.80 -26.45
C ILE A 613 -0.85 29.40 -25.10
N SER A 614 -1.87 30.24 -25.08
CA SER A 614 -2.38 30.86 -23.85
C SER A 614 -3.42 29.96 -23.16
N ARG A 615 -3.32 29.82 -21.83
CA ARG A 615 -4.25 29.06 -21.00
C ARG A 615 -4.62 29.80 -19.73
N SER A 616 -5.92 29.80 -19.42
CA SER A 616 -6.41 30.35 -18.16
C SER A 616 -6.45 29.27 -17.08
N LEU A 617 -6.16 29.67 -15.85
CA LEU A 617 -6.22 28.79 -14.67
C LEU A 617 -7.51 28.99 -13.88
N GLU A 618 -7.92 27.95 -13.15
CA GLU A 618 -8.98 28.03 -12.14
C GLU A 618 -8.52 28.83 -10.92
N ASN A 619 -7.22 28.75 -10.61
CA ASN A 619 -6.59 29.49 -9.54
C ASN A 619 -6.75 31.01 -9.74
N ARG A 620 -7.12 31.72 -8.66
CA ARG A 620 -7.22 33.19 -8.66
C ARG A 620 -5.87 33.89 -8.46
N THR A 621 -4.87 33.18 -7.93
CA THR A 621 -3.49 33.62 -7.78
C THR A 621 -2.53 32.44 -8.01
N PHE A 622 -1.24 32.72 -8.15
CA PHE A 622 -0.19 31.71 -8.24
C PHE A 622 0.38 31.29 -6.87
N ASP A 623 -0.26 31.64 -5.75
CA ASP A 623 0.31 31.38 -4.41
C ASP A 623 0.08 29.94 -3.92
N GLY A 624 -0.77 29.18 -4.61
CA GLY A 624 -1.06 27.78 -4.27
C GLY A 624 0.05 26.83 -4.73
N LYS A 625 0.12 25.64 -4.14
CA LYS A 625 1.12 24.60 -4.50
C LYS A 625 0.78 23.84 -5.79
N ARG A 626 -0.38 24.11 -6.39
CA ARG A 626 -0.90 23.47 -7.60
C ARG A 626 -1.48 24.51 -8.53
N LEU A 627 -1.28 24.31 -9.84
CA LEU A 627 -1.98 25.02 -10.90
C LEU A 627 -2.96 24.06 -11.57
N THR A 628 -4.23 24.46 -11.68
CA THR A 628 -5.28 23.66 -12.33
C THR A 628 -5.79 24.41 -13.55
N PHE A 629 -5.70 23.75 -14.72
CA PHE A 629 -6.25 24.28 -15.95
C PHE A 629 -7.79 24.23 -15.90
N ILE A 630 -8.44 25.24 -16.48
CA ILE A 630 -9.90 25.28 -16.57
C ILE A 630 -10.41 24.09 -17.37
N LYS A 631 -11.46 23.44 -16.87
CA LYS A 631 -12.00 22.19 -17.45
C LYS A 631 -10.94 21.09 -17.57
N ARG A 632 -9.77 21.24 -16.93
CA ARG A 632 -8.67 20.26 -16.88
C ARG A 632 -8.07 19.88 -18.24
N HIS A 633 -8.20 20.76 -19.22
CA HIS A 633 -7.60 20.59 -20.53
C HIS A 633 -6.52 21.65 -20.76
N ILE A 634 -5.38 21.22 -21.28
CA ILE A 634 -4.32 22.10 -21.76
C ILE A 634 -4.20 22.03 -23.28
N ILE A 635 -4.57 20.91 -23.92
CA ILE A 635 -4.49 20.77 -25.36
C ILE A 635 -5.81 21.23 -26.00
N SER A 636 -5.70 21.94 -27.12
CA SER A 636 -6.88 22.48 -27.80
C SER A 636 -7.58 21.38 -28.59
N ARG A 637 -8.91 21.49 -28.69
CA ARG A 637 -9.68 20.64 -29.59
C ARG A 637 -9.14 20.75 -31.02
N GLY A 638 -8.96 19.61 -31.68
CA GLY A 638 -8.38 19.51 -33.02
C GLY A 638 -6.87 19.33 -33.04
N ASP A 639 -6.16 19.49 -31.92
CA ASP A 639 -4.70 19.28 -31.88
C ASP A 639 -4.34 17.81 -32.17
N GLU A 640 -5.25 16.87 -31.89
CA GLU A 640 -5.09 15.44 -32.20
C GLU A 640 -5.13 15.13 -33.72
N ALA A 641 -5.53 16.09 -34.55
CA ALA A 641 -5.49 15.97 -36.01
C ALA A 641 -4.07 16.14 -36.57
N ALA A 642 -3.08 16.52 -35.76
CA ALA A 642 -1.69 16.66 -36.20
C ALA A 642 -1.20 15.38 -36.91
N GLY A 643 -0.53 15.59 -38.04
CA GLY A 643 -0.05 14.54 -38.94
C GLY A 643 -1.06 14.02 -39.95
N ILE A 644 -2.35 14.42 -39.86
CA ILE A 644 -3.38 14.13 -40.86
C ILE A 644 -3.43 15.25 -41.90
N SER A 645 -3.44 14.91 -43.18
CA SER A 645 -3.54 15.91 -44.26
C SER A 645 -4.89 16.64 -44.24
N GLN A 646 -4.91 17.91 -44.63
CA GLN A 646 -6.12 18.74 -44.64
C GLN A 646 -7.29 18.12 -45.41
N GLU A 647 -7.03 17.47 -46.55
CA GLU A 647 -8.07 16.78 -47.34
C GLU A 647 -8.81 15.72 -46.50
N LYS A 648 -8.05 14.87 -45.79
CA LYS A 648 -8.57 13.83 -44.91
C LYS A 648 -9.27 14.39 -43.67
N ILE A 649 -8.78 15.51 -43.13
CA ILE A 649 -9.47 16.21 -42.03
C ILE A 649 -10.86 16.67 -42.48
N GLU A 650 -11.00 17.21 -43.69
CA GLU A 650 -12.29 17.60 -44.25
C GLU A 650 -13.19 16.39 -44.58
N GLU A 651 -12.62 15.26 -45.02
CA GLU A 651 -13.35 13.99 -45.17
C GLU A 651 -13.93 13.50 -43.83
N ILE A 652 -13.12 13.45 -42.77
CA ILE A 652 -13.57 13.07 -41.41
C ILE A 652 -14.69 14.01 -40.94
N LYS A 653 -14.55 15.33 -41.17
CA LYS A 653 -15.59 16.31 -40.84
C LYS A 653 -16.87 16.09 -41.63
N ALA A 654 -16.79 15.76 -42.90
CA ALA A 654 -17.94 15.50 -43.75
C ALA A 654 -18.66 14.20 -43.34
N GLU A 655 -17.89 13.15 -43.03
CA GLU A 655 -18.41 11.85 -42.59
C GLU A 655 -19.09 11.94 -41.22
N TYR A 656 -18.51 12.68 -40.26
CA TYR A 656 -19.13 12.89 -38.96
C TYR A 656 -20.46 13.67 -39.07
N LYS A 657 -20.51 14.70 -39.92
CA LYS A 657 -21.73 15.48 -40.18
C LYS A 657 -22.83 14.64 -40.82
N SER A 658 -22.49 13.72 -41.73
CA SER A 658 -23.48 12.87 -42.39
C SER A 658 -24.08 11.84 -41.44
N ARG A 659 -23.30 11.34 -40.46
CA ARG A 659 -23.77 10.39 -39.44
C ARG A 659 -24.73 10.99 -38.40
N ASN A 660 -24.59 12.29 -38.07
CA ASN A 660 -25.27 12.89 -36.90
C ASN A 660 -26.48 13.81 -37.16
N HIS A 661 -26.90 14.02 -38.42
CA HIS A 661 -28.21 14.62 -38.80
C HIS A 661 -28.72 15.82 -37.95
N GLN A 662 -27.85 16.76 -37.54
CA GLN A 662 -28.25 18.00 -36.84
C GLN A 662 -27.42 19.24 -37.29
N ASN A 663 -27.95 20.42 -36.97
CA ASN A 663 -27.63 21.79 -37.42
C ASN A 663 -26.16 22.11 -37.77
N LYS A 664 -25.97 23.07 -38.69
CA LYS A 664 -24.71 23.52 -39.35
C LYS A 664 -23.47 23.87 -38.48
N LYS A 665 -23.51 23.77 -37.16
CA LYS A 665 -22.43 24.15 -36.23
C LYS A 665 -21.95 23.01 -35.30
N VAL A 666 -22.00 21.76 -35.74
CA VAL A 666 -21.41 20.66 -34.94
C VAL A 666 -19.89 20.63 -35.11
N ASN A 667 -19.16 20.91 -34.04
CA ASN A 667 -17.71 20.70 -33.96
C ASN A 667 -17.41 19.19 -33.94
N VAL A 668 -16.37 18.74 -34.64
CA VAL A 668 -15.98 17.33 -34.68
C VAL A 668 -15.20 16.95 -33.41
N PRO A 669 -15.56 15.89 -32.68
CA PRO A 669 -14.81 15.42 -31.51
C PRO A 669 -13.46 14.82 -31.91
N ASP A 670 -12.43 14.99 -31.08
CA ASP A 670 -11.10 14.45 -31.38
C ASP A 670 -11.05 12.91 -31.39
N ALA A 671 -12.06 12.26 -30.80
CA ALA A 671 -12.28 10.82 -30.91
C ALA A 671 -12.36 10.35 -32.38
N GLU A 672 -12.87 11.16 -33.30
CA GLU A 672 -12.92 10.82 -34.73
C GLU A 672 -11.52 10.79 -35.36
N TYR A 673 -10.61 11.68 -34.94
CA TYR A 673 -9.22 11.65 -35.40
C TYR A 673 -8.48 10.43 -34.85
N ARG A 674 -8.72 10.04 -33.59
CA ARG A 674 -8.18 8.79 -33.01
C ARG A 674 -8.68 7.55 -33.73
N ARG A 675 -9.96 7.53 -34.11
CA ARG A 675 -10.58 6.44 -34.88
C ARG A 675 -9.96 6.33 -36.27
N PHE A 676 -9.79 7.46 -36.95
CA PHE A 676 -9.08 7.51 -38.24
C PHE A 676 -7.66 6.96 -38.10
N LYS A 677 -6.89 7.45 -37.12
CA LYS A 677 -5.52 6.97 -36.86
C LYS A 677 -5.46 5.46 -36.63
N LYS A 678 -6.45 4.88 -35.94
CA LYS A 678 -6.54 3.42 -35.75
C LYS A 678 -6.73 2.68 -37.08
N LEU A 679 -7.69 3.12 -37.89
CA LEU A 679 -8.04 2.47 -39.16
C LEU A 679 -6.89 2.51 -40.17
N HIS A 680 -6.02 3.53 -40.06
CA HIS A 680 -4.87 3.73 -40.94
C HIS A 680 -3.54 3.29 -40.32
N ASN A 681 -3.55 2.58 -39.18
CA ASN A 681 -2.35 2.15 -38.44
C ASN A 681 -1.34 3.29 -38.21
N CYS A 682 -1.84 4.50 -37.95
CA CYS A 682 -0.98 5.61 -37.56
C CYS A 682 -0.43 5.37 -36.15
N PRO A 683 0.80 5.81 -35.86
CA PRO A 683 1.40 5.65 -34.55
C PRO A 683 0.75 6.58 -33.50
N PRO A 684 0.97 6.34 -32.19
CA PRO A 684 0.61 7.28 -31.14
C PRO A 684 1.24 8.66 -31.34
N LEU A 685 0.55 9.72 -30.89
CA LEU A 685 1.01 11.11 -31.01
C LEU A 685 1.32 11.67 -29.62
N LEU A 686 2.57 12.07 -29.39
CA LEU A 686 3.01 12.86 -28.24
C LEU A 686 2.95 14.35 -28.58
N ILE A 687 2.25 15.13 -27.77
CA ILE A 687 2.12 16.59 -27.92
C ILE A 687 2.85 17.25 -26.77
N LEU A 688 3.88 18.03 -27.07
CA LEU A 688 4.66 18.82 -26.12
C LEU A 688 4.18 20.26 -26.16
N VAL A 689 3.84 20.80 -24.98
CA VAL A 689 3.23 22.13 -24.85
C VAL A 689 4.03 22.99 -23.88
N PHE A 690 4.42 24.16 -24.35
CA PHE A 690 4.85 25.27 -23.50
C PHE A 690 3.72 26.29 -23.51
N ALA A 691 2.94 26.35 -22.43
CA ALA A 691 1.75 27.20 -22.34
C ALA A 691 2.03 28.46 -21.52
N GLU A 692 1.62 29.62 -22.03
CA GLU A 692 1.53 30.83 -21.20
C GLU A 692 0.27 30.72 -20.34
N VAL A 693 0.44 30.54 -19.03
CA VAL A 693 -0.66 30.48 -18.06
C VAL A 693 -0.85 31.78 -17.33
N PHE A 694 -2.11 32.12 -17.05
CA PHE A 694 -2.45 33.31 -16.26
C PHE A 694 -3.69 33.09 -15.38
N PRO A 695 -3.77 33.76 -14.20
CA PRO A 695 -4.97 33.78 -13.39
C PRO A 695 -6.10 34.52 -14.11
N SER A 696 -7.33 34.08 -13.91
CA SER A 696 -8.50 34.71 -14.54
C SER A 696 -9.71 34.74 -13.61
N VAL A 697 -10.56 35.75 -13.75
CA VAL A 697 -11.89 35.77 -13.10
C VAL A 697 -12.99 35.95 -14.12
N LYS A 698 -14.19 35.42 -13.82
CA LYS A 698 -15.39 35.65 -14.63
C LYS A 698 -15.95 37.03 -14.30
N GLU A 699 -15.95 37.93 -15.27
CA GLU A 699 -16.60 39.24 -15.18
C GLU A 699 -17.79 39.31 -16.13
N VAL A 700 -18.83 40.05 -15.73
CA VAL A 700 -19.97 40.35 -16.61
C VAL A 700 -19.57 41.50 -17.51
N GLN A 701 -19.43 41.22 -18.80
CA GLN A 701 -19.13 42.20 -19.83
C GLN A 701 -20.33 43.13 -20.03
N ALA A 702 -20.10 44.26 -20.72
CA ALA A 702 -21.15 45.25 -21.02
C ALA A 702 -22.31 44.67 -21.88
N ASP A 703 -22.09 43.55 -22.56
CA ASP A 703 -23.09 42.79 -23.33
C ASP A 703 -23.93 41.82 -22.46
N GLY A 704 -23.70 41.80 -21.14
CA GLY A 704 -24.36 40.91 -20.19
C GLY A 704 -23.80 39.49 -20.16
N LYS A 705 -22.82 39.15 -21.02
CA LYS A 705 -22.18 37.84 -21.04
C LYS A 705 -21.06 37.76 -20.00
N LYS A 706 -20.94 36.63 -19.32
CA LYS A 706 -19.80 36.38 -18.44
C LYS A 706 -18.61 35.95 -19.29
N ARG A 707 -17.51 36.70 -19.27
CA ARG A 707 -16.25 36.30 -19.92
C ARG A 707 -15.14 36.26 -18.88
N ARG A 708 -14.15 35.40 -19.09
CA ARG A 708 -12.95 35.38 -18.24
C ARG A 708 -12.01 36.50 -18.65
N VAL A 709 -11.56 37.28 -17.68
CA VAL A 709 -10.59 38.36 -17.86
C VAL A 709 -9.29 37.97 -17.15
N ARG A 710 -8.16 38.17 -17.83
CA ARG A 710 -6.81 37.93 -17.29
C ARG A 710 -6.56 38.89 -16.13
N ILE A 711 -6.07 38.36 -15.01
CA ILE A 711 -5.65 39.17 -13.87
C ILE A 711 -4.21 38.83 -13.54
N GLY A 712 -3.33 39.81 -13.70
CA GLY A 712 -1.91 39.67 -13.42
C GLY A 712 -1.07 39.17 -14.60
N GLU A 713 0.23 39.10 -14.34
CA GLU A 713 1.22 38.60 -15.29
C GLU A 713 1.06 37.09 -15.49
N GLY A 714 1.55 36.59 -16.62
CA GLY A 714 1.52 35.16 -16.94
C GLY A 714 2.88 34.54 -16.73
N MET A 715 2.94 33.21 -16.76
CA MET A 715 4.20 32.47 -16.78
C MET A 715 4.14 31.35 -17.82
N ILE A 716 5.28 30.94 -18.34
CA ILE A 716 5.34 29.78 -19.23
C ILE A 716 5.50 28.52 -18.40
N VAL A 717 4.65 27.54 -18.64
CA VAL A 717 4.70 26.24 -17.97
C VAL A 717 4.81 25.09 -18.97
N PRO A 718 5.62 24.06 -18.64
CA PRO A 718 5.74 22.84 -19.41
C PRO A 718 4.58 21.87 -19.14
N ALA A 719 4.02 21.26 -20.18
CA ALA A 719 3.00 20.22 -20.11
C ALA A 719 3.01 19.33 -21.35
N TYR A 720 2.37 18.17 -21.28
CA TYR A 720 2.28 17.26 -22.44
C TYR A 720 0.91 16.59 -22.55
N GLY A 721 0.65 16.02 -23.72
CA GLY A 721 -0.43 15.05 -23.89
C GLY A 721 -0.07 13.94 -24.87
N ILE A 722 -0.79 12.83 -24.81
CA ILE A 722 -0.57 11.64 -25.61
C ILE A 722 -1.90 11.19 -26.19
N SER A 723 -1.99 11.14 -27.52
CA SER A 723 -3.14 10.60 -28.25
C SER A 723 -2.83 9.17 -28.67
N PHE A 724 -3.58 8.21 -28.13
CA PHE A 724 -3.50 6.82 -28.53
C PHE A 724 -4.59 6.50 -29.58
N PRO A 725 -4.21 5.96 -30.74
CA PRO A 725 -5.16 5.52 -31.76
C PRO A 725 -6.16 4.50 -31.17
N GLY A 726 -7.44 4.65 -31.51
CA GLY A 726 -8.47 3.75 -31.04
C GLY A 726 -9.88 4.28 -31.28
N ASP A 727 -10.89 3.51 -30.86
CA ASP A 727 -12.29 3.91 -30.96
C ASP A 727 -12.92 3.79 -29.56
N PRO A 728 -13.09 4.91 -28.84
CA PRO A 728 -13.69 4.90 -27.50
C PRO A 728 -15.20 4.61 -27.51
N SER A 729 -15.86 4.65 -28.68
CA SER A 729 -17.30 4.40 -28.87
C SER A 729 -17.63 2.98 -29.36
N GLY A 730 -16.61 2.17 -29.64
CA GLY A 730 -16.82 0.81 -30.14
C GLY A 730 -17.35 -0.15 -29.06
N ASN A 731 -18.21 -1.10 -29.46
CA ASN A 731 -18.73 -2.17 -28.57
C ASN A 731 -17.66 -3.17 -28.07
N ARG A 732 -16.38 -2.98 -28.43
CA ARG A 732 -15.27 -3.88 -28.06
C ARG A 732 -14.61 -3.37 -26.79
N ARG A 733 -14.54 -4.23 -25.76
CA ARG A 733 -13.82 -3.90 -24.52
C ARG A 733 -12.33 -3.62 -24.84
N PRO A 734 -11.71 -2.61 -24.20
CA PRO A 734 -10.29 -2.34 -24.35
C PRO A 734 -9.47 -3.59 -24.02
N GLU A 735 -8.42 -3.86 -24.79
CA GLU A 735 -7.64 -5.09 -24.62
C GLU A 735 -6.76 -5.05 -23.36
N LYS A 736 -6.39 -3.85 -22.90
CA LYS A 736 -5.66 -3.63 -21.66
C LYS A 736 -6.30 -2.50 -20.86
N THR A 737 -6.63 -2.78 -19.60
CA THR A 737 -7.14 -1.79 -18.65
C THR A 737 -6.39 -1.91 -17.34
N VAL A 738 -6.07 -0.77 -16.73
CA VAL A 738 -5.58 -0.73 -15.35
C VAL A 738 -6.71 -0.19 -14.49
N THR A 739 -7.01 -0.88 -13.40
CA THR A 739 -8.13 -0.54 -12.54
C THR A 739 -7.61 0.09 -11.25
N TYR A 740 -8.15 1.24 -10.86
CA TYR A 740 -7.84 1.91 -9.60
C TYR A 740 -9.10 2.03 -8.74
N THR A 741 -8.94 1.85 -7.43
CA THR A 741 -9.91 2.31 -6.44
C THR A 741 -9.42 3.64 -5.89
N VAL A 742 -10.24 4.67 -6.00
CA VAL A 742 -9.90 6.06 -5.65
C VAL A 742 -10.68 6.50 -4.42
N ASN A 743 -10.11 7.41 -3.61
CA ASN A 743 -10.81 7.93 -2.44
C ASN A 743 -11.75 9.10 -2.79
N ARG A 744 -12.56 9.53 -1.82
CA ARG A 744 -13.56 10.59 -2.02
C ARG A 744 -12.96 11.95 -2.35
N VAL A 745 -11.80 12.28 -1.75
CA VAL A 745 -11.04 13.50 -2.10
C VAL A 745 -10.69 13.49 -3.59
N TRP A 746 -10.15 12.37 -4.08
CA TRP A 746 -9.83 12.20 -5.50
C TRP A 746 -11.09 12.35 -6.37
N LEU A 747 -12.22 11.81 -5.94
CA LEU A 747 -13.47 11.89 -6.69
C LEU A 747 -14.01 13.31 -6.78
N ASN A 748 -14.02 14.05 -5.69
CA ASN A 748 -14.43 15.45 -5.70
C ASN A 748 -13.48 16.27 -6.57
N GLU A 749 -12.17 16.00 -6.46
CA GLU A 749 -11.16 16.55 -7.37
C GLU A 749 -11.34 16.06 -8.81
N ASN A 750 -12.06 14.97 -9.10
CA ASN A 750 -12.14 14.38 -10.45
C ASN A 750 -13.56 14.27 -11.04
N SER A 751 -14.61 14.77 -10.38
CA SER A 751 -16.02 14.53 -10.73
C SER A 751 -16.44 14.98 -12.15
N GLU A 752 -15.78 15.99 -12.72
CA GLU A 752 -16.00 16.45 -14.11
C GLU A 752 -15.58 15.42 -15.18
N TRP A 753 -14.92 14.32 -14.79
CA TRP A 753 -14.57 13.21 -15.69
C TRP A 753 -15.77 12.40 -16.23
N GLN A 754 -16.94 12.47 -15.58
CA GLN A 754 -18.10 11.69 -16.00
C GLN A 754 -18.92 12.36 -17.11
N ASP A 755 -18.72 13.66 -17.35
CA ASP A 755 -19.51 14.45 -18.32
C ASP A 755 -18.88 14.54 -19.72
N ASP A 756 -17.86 13.72 -20.00
CA ASP A 756 -17.19 13.62 -21.32
C ASP A 756 -18.12 13.18 -22.48
N THR A 757 -19.44 13.08 -22.27
CA THR A 757 -20.40 12.75 -23.31
C THR A 757 -21.14 13.92 -23.94
N ASP A 758 -21.31 15.09 -23.32
CA ASP A 758 -21.97 16.23 -23.99
C ASP A 758 -21.68 17.54 -23.22
N ASP A 759 -21.47 18.66 -23.95
CA ASP A 759 -21.36 20.05 -23.45
C ASP A 759 -19.96 20.70 -23.42
N MET A 760 -19.31 20.71 -24.59
CA MET A 760 -18.34 21.75 -24.95
C MET A 760 -19.05 22.92 -25.65
N GLU A 761 -19.77 23.75 -24.90
CA GLU A 761 -20.23 25.06 -25.36
C GLU A 761 -19.66 26.24 -24.55
N GLU A 762 -19.34 27.29 -25.32
CA GLU A 762 -19.13 28.69 -24.96
C GLU A 762 -18.01 29.03 -23.96
N ASP A 763 -16.82 29.39 -24.47
CA ASP A 763 -16.07 30.61 -24.10
C ASP A 763 -14.67 30.64 -24.76
N GLU A 764 -14.60 30.63 -26.10
CA GLU A 764 -13.43 31.13 -26.84
C GLU A 764 -13.93 32.07 -27.96
N GLN A 765 -13.93 33.36 -27.63
CA GLN A 765 -13.92 34.47 -28.59
C GLN A 765 -12.81 35.43 -28.20
#